data_AF-A0A3R9WDQ1-F1
#
_entry.id   AF-A0A3R9WDQ1-F1
#
_cell.length_a   1.000
_cell.length_b   1.000
_cell.length_c   1.000
_cell.angle_alpha   90.00
_cell.angle_beta   90.00
_cell.angle_gamma   90.00
#
_symmetry.space_group_name_H-M   'P 1'
#
loop_
_entity.id
_entity.type
_entity.pdbx_description
1 polymer ?
#
loop_
_entity_poly.entity_id
_entity_poly.type
_entity_poly.pdbx_seq_one_letter_code
_entity_poly.pdbx_strand_id
1 'polypeptide(L)'
;MQSASEQSEAADRPAPPASPEHAYPDHWEADVVLRDGGTARIRPITADDADRLVSFYEQVSDESKYYRFFAPYPRLSAKDVHRFTHHDFVDRVGLAATVGGEFIATVRYDRIDERGMPASGPADEAEVAFLVQDAHQGRGVASALLEHIAAVARERDIRRFAAEVLPANNKMIKVFTDAGYTQKRSFEDGSVRLHLDLEPTDRSLAVQRAREQRAEARSVQRLLTPRSVVVVGAGRAPGGVGRTVLRNILGAGFTGRVHAVNAALTDGPAELDGIPAHPSVGAIGEPVDLAIVAVPAERVPEVVADCGEHGVRGLVVLSAGYAESGPAGRERQRQLVRQARSYGMRIIGPNAFGIINTSEDVRLNASLAPHMPAAGRIGLFTQSGAIGIALLAGLHRHGAGLSSFISAGNRADVSGNDFLQHWYDDPDTDVVLLYLESIGNPRKFTRLARRTAAVKPVVVVKGARHSGSAPPGHRVPVTRIPHATVSALLRQAGVIRVDTVTELVDAGLLLAAQPLPAGPRVAILGNSESLGLLTYDACLTEGLRPLRPLDLTTAAGPADFRDALAAALADETSDAVVVTAIPWVGENGATESGDGEVLAASLREAVASVPAPAKPVVVVHVEMGGLAEALAVATSTRPVAAGARTASTPARPATGGAAGAGAGADAGSERGAPTQVPSAPVLRTADPTAPGTTDPTAPGTAAPAAPGTTDPTDPGTAAPETTDPAAPSLPDRQATIPAYPAAERAVRALAEAVRYAQWRRQAAEPGRVPEYEDIDEGGAAALIERVLGAGGDPDARGVTLGTADVGELLSRYGITVLPTLPAPTPDEAVAAARRLGYPVALKTTAPHLRHRPDLGGVRLDLATEEQLRTAYAEVTEVLGKPEELQPVVQAMVPRGVDTLVRSAIDPAVGAVLSFGLSGAASELLGDTAHRLVPATDRDAAELVRSIRTAPLLFGWRGSAPVDTPALEELLLRVSRLVDDHPEVVAVSLEPVVVAPGGLSVLGATVRLAPPPPRTDLGPRRLPSY
;
A
#
# COMPACT_ATOMS: atom_id res chain seq x y z
N MET A 1 -75.74 16.53 -17.73
CA MET A 1 -74.45 17.10 -18.17
C MET A 1 -73.75 17.75 -16.97
N GLN A 2 -73.50 16.97 -15.90
CA GLN A 2 -73.02 17.52 -14.62
C GLN A 2 -72.37 16.47 -13.69
N SER A 3 -71.89 15.36 -14.25
CA SER A 3 -71.31 14.22 -13.50
C SER A 3 -70.09 13.62 -14.21
N ALA A 4 -69.43 14.42 -15.05
CA ALA A 4 -68.24 14.05 -15.82
C ALA A 4 -67.02 14.94 -15.52
N SER A 5 -67.19 15.91 -14.60
CA SER A 5 -66.16 16.91 -14.26
C SER A 5 -65.28 16.45 -13.09
N GLU A 6 -65.89 15.87 -12.06
CA GLU A 6 -65.26 15.61 -10.75
C GLU A 6 -64.23 14.45 -10.78
N GLN A 7 -64.22 13.62 -11.82
CA GLN A 7 -63.23 12.55 -11.98
C GLN A 7 -61.91 13.00 -12.66
N SER A 8 -61.84 14.24 -13.18
CA SER A 8 -60.62 14.76 -13.82
C SER A 8 -59.70 15.55 -12.89
N GLU A 9 -60.16 15.92 -11.68
CA GLU A 9 -59.44 16.83 -10.77
C GLU A 9 -58.66 16.09 -9.66
N ALA A 10 -58.82 14.76 -9.55
CA ALA A 10 -58.15 13.95 -8.53
C ALA A 10 -56.71 13.53 -8.89
N ALA A 11 -56.23 13.85 -10.10
CA ALA A 11 -54.99 13.33 -10.65
C ALA A 11 -53.75 14.24 -10.44
N ASP A 12 -53.93 15.48 -9.97
CA ASP A 12 -52.87 16.50 -9.88
C ASP A 12 -52.73 17.12 -8.47
N ARG A 13 -52.74 16.26 -7.44
CA ARG A 13 -52.21 16.63 -6.12
C ARG A 13 -50.74 16.22 -6.07
N PRO A 14 -49.77 17.14 -5.91
CA PRO A 14 -48.40 16.75 -5.68
C PRO A 14 -48.32 15.89 -4.41
N ALA A 15 -47.52 14.84 -4.45
CA ALA A 15 -47.26 14.02 -3.27
C ALA A 15 -46.74 14.89 -2.12
N PRO A 16 -47.12 14.61 -0.85
CA PRO A 16 -46.53 15.33 0.27
C PRO A 16 -45.01 15.15 0.23
N PRO A 17 -44.21 16.20 0.48
CA PRO A 17 -42.77 16.06 0.50
C PRO A 17 -42.38 15.02 1.55
N ALA A 18 -41.56 14.04 1.15
CA ALA A 18 -41.10 13.00 2.05
C ALA A 18 -40.39 13.62 3.26
N SER A 19 -40.66 13.10 4.46
CA SER A 19 -39.92 13.49 5.67
C SER A 19 -38.41 13.33 5.43
N PRO A 20 -37.55 14.25 5.90
CA PRO A 20 -36.12 14.26 5.57
C PRO A 20 -35.37 12.98 5.96
N GLU A 21 -35.92 12.20 6.89
CA GLU A 21 -35.42 10.89 7.34
C GLU A 21 -35.50 9.80 6.24
N HIS A 22 -36.39 9.95 5.25
CA HIS A 22 -36.60 9.00 4.15
C HIS A 22 -35.92 9.43 2.83
N ALA A 23 -34.98 10.38 2.89
CA ALA A 23 -34.24 10.84 1.71
C ALA A 23 -33.33 9.73 1.13
N TYR A 24 -33.12 9.75 -0.19
CA TYR A 24 -32.27 8.77 -0.87
C TYR A 24 -30.80 8.87 -0.39
N PRO A 25 -30.20 7.79 0.15
CA PRO A 25 -28.86 7.85 0.74
C PRO A 25 -27.75 7.70 -0.31
N ASP A 26 -27.48 8.78 -1.05
CA ASP A 26 -26.44 8.88 -2.09
C ASP A 26 -25.06 8.38 -1.62
N HIS A 27 -24.72 8.54 -0.33
CA HIS A 27 -23.40 8.21 0.20
C HIS A 27 -23.13 6.70 0.29
N TRP A 28 -24.18 5.88 0.30
CA TRP A 28 -24.12 4.41 0.22
C TRP A 28 -23.72 3.90 -1.17
N GLU A 29 -23.74 4.74 -2.22
CA GLU A 29 -23.35 4.30 -3.56
C GLU A 29 -21.83 4.07 -3.69
N ALA A 30 -21.44 2.93 -4.26
CA ALA A 30 -20.05 2.54 -4.42
C ALA A 30 -19.79 1.78 -5.72
N ASP A 31 -18.71 2.14 -6.42
CA ASP A 31 -18.14 1.24 -7.43
C ASP A 31 -17.23 0.23 -6.72
N VAL A 32 -17.39 -1.06 -6.98
CA VAL A 32 -16.61 -2.12 -6.32
C VAL A 32 -15.82 -2.94 -7.32
N VAL A 33 -14.65 -3.45 -6.91
CA VAL A 33 -13.89 -4.45 -7.68
C VAL A 33 -14.31 -5.85 -7.25
N LEU A 34 -14.69 -6.68 -8.22
CA LEU A 34 -15.11 -8.06 -8.07
C LEU A 34 -13.90 -9.02 -8.13
N ARG A 35 -14.10 -10.28 -7.73
CA ARG A 35 -13.03 -11.31 -7.62
C ARG A 35 -12.36 -11.65 -8.96
N ASP A 36 -13.05 -11.41 -10.06
CA ASP A 36 -12.56 -11.56 -11.44
C ASP A 36 -11.79 -10.33 -11.96
N GLY A 37 -11.73 -9.25 -11.17
CA GLY A 37 -11.15 -7.96 -11.55
C GLY A 37 -12.10 -7.02 -12.29
N GLY A 38 -13.37 -7.41 -12.51
CA GLY A 38 -14.41 -6.53 -13.06
C GLY A 38 -14.94 -5.52 -12.05
N THR A 39 -15.68 -4.51 -12.51
CA THR A 39 -16.44 -3.61 -11.62
C THR A 39 -17.94 -3.90 -11.61
N ALA A 40 -18.60 -3.46 -10.55
CA ALA A 40 -20.05 -3.32 -10.45
C ALA A 40 -20.39 -2.07 -9.61
N ARG A 41 -21.56 -1.47 -9.84
CA ARG A 41 -22.10 -0.38 -8.99
C ARG A 41 -23.00 -0.99 -7.92
N ILE A 42 -22.71 -0.75 -6.65
CA ILE A 42 -23.65 -0.98 -5.55
C ILE A 42 -24.38 0.34 -5.27
N ARG A 43 -25.71 0.29 -5.17
CA ARG A 43 -26.55 1.43 -4.76
C ARG A 43 -27.83 0.97 -4.05
N PRO A 44 -28.53 1.86 -3.32
CA PRO A 44 -29.89 1.60 -2.84
C PRO A 44 -30.87 1.26 -3.98
N ILE A 45 -31.90 0.46 -3.66
CA ILE A 45 -33.00 0.11 -4.57
C ILE A 45 -34.14 1.13 -4.39
N THR A 46 -34.64 1.70 -5.48
CA THR A 46 -35.78 2.65 -5.47
C THR A 46 -37.05 2.01 -6.02
N ALA A 47 -38.20 2.69 -5.89
CA ALA A 47 -39.46 2.28 -6.49
C ALA A 47 -39.36 2.06 -8.01
N ASP A 48 -38.54 2.85 -8.71
CA ASP A 48 -38.34 2.81 -10.17
C ASP A 48 -37.60 1.56 -10.65
N ASP A 49 -37.00 0.77 -9.74
CA ASP A 49 -36.32 -0.48 -10.07
C ASP A 49 -37.28 -1.66 -10.27
N ALA A 50 -38.60 -1.47 -10.21
CA ALA A 50 -39.60 -2.53 -10.31
C ALA A 50 -39.39 -3.45 -11.54
N ASP A 51 -39.25 -2.87 -12.73
CA ASP A 51 -39.05 -3.62 -13.97
C ASP A 51 -37.66 -4.28 -14.04
N ARG A 52 -36.63 -3.62 -13.51
CA ARG A 52 -35.26 -4.17 -13.44
C ARG A 52 -35.20 -5.38 -12.51
N LEU A 53 -35.89 -5.31 -11.37
CA LEU A 53 -36.01 -6.39 -10.40
C LEU A 53 -36.74 -7.59 -11.01
N VAL A 54 -37.80 -7.37 -11.80
CA VAL A 54 -38.51 -8.44 -12.53
C VAL A 54 -37.61 -9.04 -13.61
N SER A 55 -36.97 -8.22 -14.45
CA SER A 55 -36.00 -8.67 -15.48
C SER A 55 -34.89 -9.56 -14.89
N PHE A 56 -34.27 -9.11 -13.80
CA PHE A 56 -33.28 -9.89 -13.05
C PHE A 56 -33.88 -11.18 -12.50
N TYR A 57 -35.10 -11.14 -11.94
CA TYR A 57 -35.74 -12.32 -11.35
C TYR A 57 -36.04 -13.41 -12.38
N GLU A 58 -36.43 -13.04 -13.59
CA GLU A 58 -36.64 -14.02 -14.68
C GLU A 58 -35.32 -14.69 -15.12
N GLN A 59 -34.18 -14.01 -14.98
CA GLN A 59 -32.86 -14.52 -15.31
C GLN A 59 -32.17 -15.35 -14.20
N VAL A 60 -32.78 -15.48 -13.01
CA VAL A 60 -32.27 -16.34 -11.91
C VAL A 60 -32.83 -17.77 -12.05
N SER A 61 -32.00 -18.79 -11.80
CA SER A 61 -32.41 -20.19 -11.85
C SER A 61 -33.44 -20.57 -10.77
N ASP A 62 -34.27 -21.59 -11.04
CA ASP A 62 -35.25 -22.09 -10.07
C ASP A 62 -34.59 -22.71 -8.83
N GLU A 63 -33.35 -23.22 -8.94
CA GLU A 63 -32.54 -23.64 -7.79
C GLU A 63 -32.18 -22.44 -6.90
N SER A 64 -31.64 -21.36 -7.50
CA SER A 64 -31.28 -20.14 -6.77
C SER A 64 -32.52 -19.42 -6.18
N LYS A 65 -33.70 -19.52 -6.82
CA LYS A 65 -34.98 -19.08 -6.27
C LYS A 65 -35.41 -19.96 -5.08
N TYR A 66 -35.39 -21.28 -5.23
CA TYR A 66 -35.76 -22.21 -4.16
C TYR A 66 -34.88 -22.04 -2.92
N TYR A 67 -33.57 -21.86 -3.08
CA TYR A 67 -32.66 -21.58 -1.97
C TYR A 67 -32.87 -20.21 -1.28
N ARG A 68 -33.58 -19.26 -1.89
CA ARG A 68 -33.91 -17.95 -1.28
C ARG A 68 -35.28 -17.94 -0.60
N PHE A 69 -36.28 -18.61 -1.16
CA PHE A 69 -37.67 -18.56 -0.66
C PHE A 69 -38.15 -19.86 0.00
N PHE A 70 -37.30 -20.89 0.03
CA PHE A 70 -37.54 -22.22 0.61
C PHE A 70 -38.74 -22.99 0.01
N ALA A 71 -39.33 -22.46 -1.05
CA ALA A 71 -40.48 -22.99 -1.77
C ALA A 71 -40.34 -22.70 -3.29
N PRO A 72 -41.07 -23.43 -4.16
CA PRO A 72 -41.12 -23.12 -5.59
C PRO A 72 -41.74 -21.73 -5.83
N TYR A 73 -40.93 -20.77 -6.28
CA TYR A 73 -41.31 -19.36 -6.36
C TYR A 73 -40.97 -18.78 -7.76
N PRO A 74 -41.67 -19.23 -8.82
CA PRO A 74 -41.22 -19.02 -10.21
C PRO A 74 -41.29 -17.57 -10.69
N ARG A 75 -42.18 -16.75 -10.11
CA ARG A 75 -42.37 -15.32 -10.40
C ARG A 75 -42.70 -14.55 -9.11
N LEU A 76 -42.32 -13.28 -9.06
CA LEU A 76 -42.76 -12.34 -8.03
C LEU A 76 -44.21 -11.91 -8.28
N SER A 77 -45.02 -11.72 -7.23
CA SER A 77 -46.30 -11.00 -7.37
C SER A 77 -46.07 -9.48 -7.29
N ALA A 78 -47.06 -8.69 -7.72
CA ALA A 78 -47.00 -7.23 -7.60
C ALA A 78 -46.78 -6.74 -6.15
N LYS A 79 -47.27 -7.49 -5.15
CA LYS A 79 -47.03 -7.21 -3.73
C LYS A 79 -45.57 -7.43 -3.33
N ASP A 80 -44.93 -8.44 -3.91
CA ASP A 80 -43.54 -8.79 -3.61
C ASP A 80 -42.60 -7.80 -4.31
N VAL A 81 -42.86 -7.46 -5.58
CA VAL A 81 -42.15 -6.38 -6.28
C VAL A 81 -42.22 -5.08 -5.50
N HIS A 82 -43.41 -4.66 -5.05
CA HIS A 82 -43.57 -3.46 -4.23
C HIS A 82 -42.78 -3.54 -2.91
N ARG A 83 -42.89 -4.63 -2.12
CA ARG A 83 -42.09 -4.82 -0.89
C ARG A 83 -40.57 -4.83 -1.16
N PHE A 84 -40.14 -5.28 -2.34
CA PHE A 84 -38.73 -5.45 -2.68
C PHE A 84 -38.13 -4.23 -3.40
N THR A 85 -38.91 -3.16 -3.61
CA THR A 85 -38.42 -1.86 -4.13
C THR A 85 -38.71 -0.69 -3.20
N HIS A 86 -39.79 -0.75 -2.41
CA HIS A 86 -40.19 0.31 -1.48
C HIS A 86 -39.55 0.07 -0.10
N HIS A 87 -38.41 0.70 0.10
CA HIS A 87 -37.60 0.67 1.33
C HIS A 87 -37.70 2.02 2.04
N ASP A 88 -37.66 2.02 3.38
CA ASP A 88 -37.68 3.25 4.19
C ASP A 88 -36.26 3.80 4.48
N PHE A 89 -35.23 3.01 4.19
CA PHE A 89 -33.81 3.30 4.45
C PHE A 89 -33.43 3.43 5.94
N VAL A 90 -34.24 2.84 6.85
CA VAL A 90 -34.01 2.81 8.29
C VAL A 90 -34.15 1.39 8.84
N ASP A 91 -35.37 0.84 8.81
CA ASP A 91 -35.74 -0.49 9.31
C ASP A 91 -35.81 -1.52 8.17
N ARG A 92 -36.17 -1.07 6.95
CA ARG A 92 -36.05 -1.84 5.71
C ARG A 92 -35.07 -1.16 4.77
N VAL A 93 -34.00 -1.87 4.43
CA VAL A 93 -32.98 -1.43 3.46
C VAL A 93 -32.83 -2.45 2.34
N GLY A 94 -32.63 -1.98 1.11
CA GLY A 94 -32.24 -2.80 -0.02
C GLY A 94 -31.16 -2.16 -0.86
N LEU A 95 -30.15 -2.95 -1.23
CA LEU A 95 -29.07 -2.57 -2.14
C LEU A 95 -29.04 -3.53 -3.33
N ALA A 96 -28.82 -3.00 -4.54
CA ALA A 96 -28.55 -3.77 -5.74
C ALA A 96 -27.09 -3.61 -6.18
N ALA A 97 -26.50 -4.68 -6.68
CA ALA A 97 -25.28 -4.63 -7.48
C ALA A 97 -25.67 -4.64 -8.96
N THR A 98 -25.13 -3.72 -9.76
CA THR A 98 -25.48 -3.56 -11.18
C THR A 98 -24.26 -3.50 -12.09
N VAL A 99 -24.45 -3.98 -13.34
CA VAL A 99 -23.51 -3.90 -14.46
C VAL A 99 -24.33 -3.61 -15.73
N GLY A 100 -23.90 -2.68 -16.57
CA GLY A 100 -24.70 -2.12 -17.67
C GLY A 100 -25.90 -1.28 -17.22
N GLY A 101 -26.11 -1.14 -15.90
CA GLY A 101 -27.35 -0.62 -15.31
C GLY A 101 -28.36 -1.72 -14.93
N GLU A 102 -28.13 -2.95 -15.38
CA GLU A 102 -28.94 -4.12 -15.06
C GLU A 102 -28.57 -4.72 -13.70
N PHE A 103 -29.56 -5.29 -13.01
CA PHE A 103 -29.39 -5.94 -11.71
C PHE A 103 -28.69 -7.29 -11.89
N ILE A 104 -27.59 -7.51 -11.18
CA ILE A 104 -26.84 -8.79 -11.17
C ILE A 104 -26.93 -9.52 -9.82
N ALA A 105 -27.28 -8.78 -8.76
CA ALA A 105 -27.58 -9.29 -7.43
C ALA A 105 -28.33 -8.24 -6.61
N THR A 106 -29.09 -8.70 -5.61
CA THR A 106 -29.70 -7.85 -4.59
C THR A 106 -29.42 -8.39 -3.18
N VAL A 107 -29.38 -7.48 -2.20
CA VAL A 107 -29.40 -7.77 -0.77
C VAL A 107 -30.43 -6.87 -0.09
N ARG A 108 -31.14 -7.40 0.89
CA ARG A 108 -32.08 -6.64 1.72
C ARG A 108 -31.94 -7.04 3.19
N TYR A 109 -32.24 -6.11 4.09
CA TYR A 109 -32.57 -6.44 5.47
C TYR A 109 -33.94 -5.88 5.88
N ASP A 110 -34.58 -6.55 6.84
CA ASP A 110 -35.72 -6.07 7.63
C ASP A 110 -35.31 -6.17 9.12
N ARG A 111 -35.42 -5.08 9.91
CA ARG A 111 -35.14 -5.10 11.37
C ARG A 111 -36.15 -6.00 12.10
N ILE A 112 -35.69 -6.78 13.08
CA ILE A 112 -36.51 -7.76 13.80
C ILE A 112 -36.38 -7.64 15.33
N ASP A 113 -37.40 -8.12 16.05
CA ASP A 113 -37.34 -8.35 17.50
C ASP A 113 -36.68 -9.71 17.84
N GLU A 114 -36.55 -10.00 19.14
CA GLU A 114 -36.03 -11.29 19.66
C GLU A 114 -36.78 -12.53 19.15
N ARG A 115 -37.96 -12.36 18.54
CA ARG A 115 -38.84 -13.43 18.05
C ARG A 115 -38.80 -13.55 16.52
N GLY A 116 -38.03 -12.71 15.84
CA GLY A 116 -37.96 -12.66 14.37
C GLY A 116 -39.11 -11.89 13.72
N MET A 117 -39.89 -11.12 14.49
CA MET A 117 -41.00 -10.31 13.96
C MET A 117 -40.50 -8.91 13.55
N PRO A 118 -41.02 -8.31 12.46
CA PRO A 118 -40.59 -6.97 12.03
C PRO A 118 -40.74 -5.91 13.13
N ALA A 119 -39.67 -5.14 13.36
CA ALA A 119 -39.55 -4.18 14.45
C ALA A 119 -38.92 -2.86 14.00
N SER A 120 -39.01 -1.85 14.87
CA SER A 120 -38.28 -0.58 14.77
C SER A 120 -37.30 -0.44 15.94
N GLY A 121 -36.51 0.64 15.97
CA GLY A 121 -35.65 0.94 17.13
C GLY A 121 -36.43 0.89 18.46
N PRO A 122 -35.87 0.32 19.54
CA PRO A 122 -34.44 0.14 19.79
C PRO A 122 -33.87 -1.27 19.49
N ALA A 123 -34.53 -2.12 18.70
CA ALA A 123 -34.00 -3.45 18.38
C ALA A 123 -32.71 -3.38 17.52
N ASP A 124 -31.67 -4.15 17.87
CA ASP A 124 -30.35 -4.11 17.23
C ASP A 124 -30.00 -5.34 16.36
N GLU A 125 -31.00 -6.17 16.02
CA GLU A 125 -30.86 -7.32 15.11
C GLU A 125 -31.76 -7.17 13.85
N ALA A 126 -31.29 -7.65 12.70
CA ALA A 126 -32.04 -7.65 11.44
C ALA A 126 -31.91 -8.98 10.69
N GLU A 127 -32.98 -9.42 10.01
CA GLU A 127 -32.91 -10.55 9.05
C GLU A 127 -32.28 -10.04 7.76
N VAL A 128 -31.17 -10.65 7.30
CA VAL A 128 -30.49 -10.28 6.04
C VAL A 128 -30.57 -11.40 5.00
N ALA A 129 -30.88 -11.04 3.76
CA ALA A 129 -31.04 -12.02 2.68
C ALA A 129 -30.58 -11.53 1.31
N PHE A 130 -30.11 -12.47 0.48
CA PHE A 130 -29.38 -12.21 -0.76
C PHE A 130 -29.98 -12.98 -1.94
N LEU A 131 -29.92 -12.41 -3.14
CA LEU A 131 -30.13 -13.14 -4.40
C LEU A 131 -29.05 -12.73 -5.41
N VAL A 132 -28.44 -13.69 -6.10
CA VAL A 132 -27.35 -13.47 -7.08
C VAL A 132 -27.63 -14.27 -8.33
N GLN A 133 -27.63 -13.61 -9.49
CA GLN A 133 -27.81 -14.26 -10.78
C GLN A 133 -26.73 -15.33 -11.01
N ASP A 134 -27.11 -16.49 -11.53
CA ASP A 134 -26.24 -17.66 -11.59
C ASP A 134 -24.97 -17.41 -12.42
N ALA A 135 -25.08 -16.67 -13.54
CA ALA A 135 -23.94 -16.22 -14.35
C ALA A 135 -22.98 -15.25 -13.63
N HIS A 136 -23.39 -14.68 -12.48
CA HIS A 136 -22.60 -13.76 -11.64
C HIS A 136 -22.15 -14.39 -10.31
N GLN A 137 -22.49 -15.66 -10.04
CA GLN A 137 -21.97 -16.42 -8.90
C GLN A 137 -20.44 -16.63 -9.03
N GLY A 138 -19.76 -16.88 -7.90
CA GLY A 138 -18.29 -17.02 -7.85
C GLY A 138 -17.50 -15.71 -7.99
N ARG A 139 -18.03 -14.69 -8.67
CA ARG A 139 -17.42 -13.36 -8.87
C ARG A 139 -17.26 -12.52 -7.59
N GLY A 140 -17.75 -13.01 -6.44
CA GLY A 140 -17.60 -12.34 -5.13
C GLY A 140 -18.60 -11.22 -4.87
N VAL A 141 -19.69 -11.16 -5.65
CA VAL A 141 -20.76 -10.14 -5.55
C VAL A 141 -21.48 -10.21 -4.19
N ALA A 142 -21.88 -11.41 -3.74
CA ALA A 142 -22.53 -11.61 -2.43
C ALA A 142 -21.67 -11.07 -1.28
N SER A 143 -20.35 -11.32 -1.31
CA SER A 143 -19.41 -10.78 -0.32
C SER A 143 -19.32 -9.26 -0.39
N ALA A 144 -19.36 -8.65 -1.58
CA ALA A 144 -19.35 -7.20 -1.72
C ALA A 144 -20.64 -6.57 -1.17
N LEU A 145 -21.79 -7.14 -1.49
CA LEU A 145 -23.08 -6.73 -0.95
C LEU A 145 -23.17 -6.91 0.57
N LEU A 146 -22.62 -8.01 1.12
CA LEU A 146 -22.56 -8.26 2.56
C LEU A 146 -21.70 -7.21 3.29
N GLU A 147 -20.54 -6.87 2.73
CA GLU A 147 -19.68 -5.80 3.27
C GLU A 147 -20.41 -4.43 3.27
N HIS A 148 -21.15 -4.11 2.22
CA HIS A 148 -21.88 -2.83 2.11
C HIS A 148 -23.12 -2.79 3.01
N ILE A 149 -23.97 -3.83 3.01
CA ILE A 149 -25.18 -3.85 3.83
C ILE A 149 -24.85 -3.86 5.33
N ALA A 150 -23.75 -4.51 5.74
CA ALA A 150 -23.26 -4.46 7.12
C ALA A 150 -22.78 -3.05 7.51
N ALA A 151 -22.13 -2.32 6.60
CA ALA A 151 -21.78 -0.92 6.84
C ALA A 151 -23.02 -0.06 7.03
N VAL A 152 -24.01 -0.20 6.14
CA VAL A 152 -25.30 0.51 6.20
C VAL A 152 -26.10 0.21 7.46
N ALA A 153 -26.18 -1.05 7.87
CA ALA A 153 -26.96 -1.46 9.04
C ALA A 153 -26.38 -0.87 10.36
N ARG A 154 -25.06 -0.71 10.45
CA ARG A 154 -24.41 0.00 11.57
C ARG A 154 -24.69 1.51 11.56
N GLU A 155 -24.91 2.12 10.39
CA GLU A 155 -25.43 3.51 10.30
C GLU A 155 -26.91 3.62 10.72
N ARG A 156 -27.53 2.51 11.19
CA ARG A 156 -28.92 2.38 11.66
C ARG A 156 -29.03 1.59 12.97
N ASP A 157 -27.96 1.57 13.75
CA ASP A 157 -27.84 0.94 15.08
C ASP A 157 -28.11 -0.59 15.12
N ILE A 158 -28.01 -1.27 13.97
CA ILE A 158 -27.98 -2.73 13.93
C ILE A 158 -26.58 -3.20 14.32
N ARG A 159 -26.51 -4.07 15.33
CA ARG A 159 -25.30 -4.76 15.76
C ARG A 159 -25.21 -6.19 15.24
N ARG A 160 -26.35 -6.84 14.93
CA ARG A 160 -26.38 -8.24 14.49
C ARG A 160 -27.19 -8.46 13.23
N PHE A 161 -26.71 -9.35 12.36
CA PHE A 161 -27.54 -9.98 11.33
C PHE A 161 -27.87 -11.42 11.69
N ALA A 162 -29.15 -11.76 11.59
CA ALA A 162 -29.63 -13.14 11.44
C ALA A 162 -29.76 -13.47 9.94
N ALA A 163 -29.42 -14.69 9.55
CA ALA A 163 -29.67 -15.20 8.21
C ALA A 163 -30.09 -16.67 8.28
N GLU A 164 -31.17 -17.04 7.61
CA GLU A 164 -31.58 -18.44 7.44
C GLU A 164 -31.14 -18.99 6.08
N VAL A 165 -30.60 -20.21 6.08
CA VAL A 165 -30.08 -20.87 4.88
C VAL A 165 -30.42 -22.35 4.91
N LEU A 166 -31.00 -22.90 3.84
CA LEU A 166 -31.22 -24.34 3.75
C LEU A 166 -29.88 -25.11 3.81
N PRO A 167 -29.78 -26.24 4.56
CA PRO A 167 -28.54 -27.00 4.72
C PRO A 167 -27.84 -27.40 3.41
N ALA A 168 -28.61 -27.57 2.32
CA ALA A 168 -28.08 -27.90 1.00
C ALA A 168 -27.28 -26.75 0.35
N ASN A 169 -27.55 -25.48 0.71
CA ASN A 169 -26.92 -24.30 0.09
C ASN A 169 -25.53 -24.02 0.69
N ASN A 170 -24.63 -24.98 0.50
CA ASN A 170 -23.22 -24.91 0.90
C ASN A 170 -22.50 -23.68 0.33
N LYS A 171 -22.95 -23.15 -0.83
CA LYS A 171 -22.43 -21.90 -1.42
C LYS A 171 -22.63 -20.71 -0.46
N MET A 172 -23.87 -20.47 0.00
CA MET A 172 -24.19 -19.35 0.89
C MET A 172 -23.66 -19.58 2.31
N ILE A 173 -23.74 -20.81 2.84
CA ILE A 173 -23.13 -21.15 4.13
C ILE A 173 -21.65 -20.78 4.11
N LYS A 174 -20.90 -21.13 3.05
CA LYS A 174 -19.50 -20.75 2.93
C LYS A 174 -19.29 -19.23 2.83
N VAL A 175 -20.12 -18.48 2.10
CA VAL A 175 -20.00 -17.02 2.02
C VAL A 175 -20.14 -16.37 3.40
N PHE A 176 -21.06 -16.87 4.22
CA PHE A 176 -21.28 -16.41 5.59
C PHE A 176 -20.16 -16.84 6.55
N THR A 177 -19.76 -18.12 6.55
CA THR A 177 -18.63 -18.59 7.38
C THR A 177 -17.31 -17.92 7.00
N ASP A 178 -17.04 -17.71 5.71
CA ASP A 178 -15.88 -16.93 5.23
C ASP A 178 -15.93 -15.46 5.66
N ALA A 179 -17.09 -14.93 6.07
CA ALA A 179 -17.27 -13.58 6.58
C ALA A 179 -17.29 -13.49 8.12
N GLY A 180 -17.23 -14.62 8.84
CA GLY A 180 -17.19 -14.66 10.30
C GLY A 180 -18.52 -15.04 11.00
N TYR A 181 -19.57 -15.40 10.25
CA TYR A 181 -20.83 -15.84 10.86
C TYR A 181 -20.63 -17.08 11.74
N THR A 182 -21.25 -17.08 12.92
CA THR A 182 -21.36 -18.25 13.79
C THR A 182 -22.58 -19.09 13.43
N GLN A 183 -22.41 -20.42 13.40
CA GLN A 183 -23.48 -21.37 13.08
C GLN A 183 -24.16 -21.86 14.36
N LYS A 184 -25.47 -21.63 14.49
CA LYS A 184 -26.32 -22.31 15.48
C LYS A 184 -27.23 -23.30 14.75
N ARG A 185 -27.14 -24.59 15.09
CA ARG A 185 -27.94 -25.64 14.44
C ARG A 185 -29.28 -25.81 15.17
N SER A 186 -30.28 -25.05 14.75
CA SER A 186 -31.70 -25.29 15.06
C SER A 186 -32.21 -26.46 14.21
N PHE A 187 -32.53 -27.59 14.84
CA PHE A 187 -33.01 -28.79 14.12
C PHE A 187 -34.53 -28.85 13.94
N GLU A 188 -35.28 -27.88 14.45
CA GLU A 188 -36.75 -27.91 14.50
C GLU A 188 -37.41 -27.51 13.16
N ASP A 189 -36.86 -26.51 12.44
CA ASP A 189 -37.45 -25.97 11.19
C ASP A 189 -36.73 -26.38 9.89
N GLY A 190 -35.69 -27.21 9.98
CA GLY A 190 -34.95 -27.70 8.80
C GLY A 190 -34.07 -26.67 8.06
N SER A 191 -34.07 -25.40 8.49
CA SER A 191 -33.12 -24.36 8.07
C SER A 191 -31.90 -24.30 9.00
N VAL A 192 -30.80 -23.70 8.54
CA VAL A 192 -29.65 -23.34 9.39
C VAL A 192 -29.70 -21.84 9.66
N ARG A 193 -29.88 -21.44 10.93
CA ARG A 193 -29.77 -20.05 11.35
C ARG A 193 -28.32 -19.67 11.64
N LEU A 194 -27.85 -18.61 11.01
CA LEU A 194 -26.50 -18.07 11.13
C LEU A 194 -26.59 -16.66 11.71
N HIS A 195 -25.70 -16.32 12.65
CA HIS A 195 -25.62 -14.96 13.19
C HIS A 195 -24.24 -14.35 12.93
N LEU A 196 -24.21 -13.08 12.51
CA LEU A 196 -22.99 -12.27 12.40
C LEU A 196 -23.11 -11.06 13.32
N ASP A 197 -22.08 -10.86 14.12
CA ASP A 197 -21.83 -9.58 14.78
C ASP A 197 -21.20 -8.60 13.78
N LEU A 198 -21.76 -7.39 13.68
CA LEU A 198 -21.32 -6.39 12.71
C LEU A 198 -20.11 -5.57 13.19
N GLU A 199 -19.71 -5.75 14.45
CA GLU A 199 -18.48 -5.19 14.99
C GLU A 199 -17.24 -5.78 14.27
N PRO A 200 -16.36 -4.95 13.66
CA PRO A 200 -15.20 -5.46 12.94
C PRO A 200 -14.15 -6.07 13.86
N THR A 201 -13.87 -7.35 13.71
CA THR A 201 -12.75 -8.03 14.37
C THR A 201 -11.50 -8.00 13.47
N ASP A 202 -10.30 -8.11 14.05
CA ASP A 202 -9.06 -8.23 13.28
C ASP A 202 -9.12 -9.34 12.23
N ARG A 203 -9.79 -10.46 12.56
CA ARG A 203 -9.99 -11.58 11.64
C ARG A 203 -10.88 -11.21 10.45
N SER A 204 -12.00 -10.51 10.66
CA SER A 204 -12.87 -10.10 9.55
C SER A 204 -12.21 -9.01 8.70
N LEU A 205 -11.52 -8.04 9.33
CA LEU A 205 -10.72 -7.02 8.66
C LEU A 205 -9.57 -7.63 7.83
N ALA A 206 -8.83 -8.61 8.35
CA ALA A 206 -7.77 -9.31 7.63
C ALA A 206 -8.32 -10.05 6.39
N VAL A 207 -9.44 -10.75 6.53
CA VAL A 207 -10.12 -11.42 5.40
C VAL A 207 -10.61 -10.39 4.36
N GLN A 208 -11.16 -9.25 4.79
CA GLN A 208 -11.57 -8.18 3.88
C GLN A 208 -10.38 -7.59 3.11
N ARG A 209 -9.29 -7.26 3.80
CA ARG A 209 -8.03 -6.74 3.22
C ARG A 209 -7.43 -7.74 2.20
N ALA A 210 -7.53 -9.05 2.47
CA ALA A 210 -7.10 -10.09 1.53
C ALA A 210 -8.06 -10.28 0.33
N ARG A 211 -9.37 -10.00 0.48
CA ARG A 211 -10.33 -9.94 -0.64
C ARG A 211 -10.08 -8.71 -1.52
N GLU A 212 -9.88 -7.54 -0.91
CA GLU A 212 -9.49 -6.29 -1.57
C GLU A 212 -8.25 -6.51 -2.45
N GLN A 213 -7.16 -7.02 -1.86
CA GLN A 213 -5.91 -7.25 -2.57
C GLN A 213 -6.08 -8.17 -3.78
N ARG A 214 -6.70 -9.35 -3.63
CA ARG A 214 -6.87 -10.29 -4.75
C ARG A 214 -7.77 -9.75 -5.86
N ALA A 215 -8.79 -8.95 -5.52
CA ALA A 215 -9.66 -8.32 -6.51
C ALA A 215 -8.93 -7.22 -7.30
N GLU A 216 -8.19 -6.33 -6.61
CA GLU A 216 -7.44 -5.23 -7.23
C GLU A 216 -6.24 -5.75 -8.04
N ALA A 217 -5.51 -6.74 -7.54
CA ALA A 217 -4.43 -7.41 -8.27
C ALA A 217 -4.94 -8.04 -9.58
N ARG A 218 -6.08 -8.74 -9.55
CA ARG A 218 -6.70 -9.33 -10.75
C ARG A 218 -7.23 -8.26 -11.72
N SER A 219 -7.75 -7.15 -11.18
CA SER A 219 -8.19 -5.97 -11.93
C SER A 219 -7.05 -5.26 -12.65
N VAL A 220 -5.80 -5.38 -12.19
CA VAL A 220 -4.60 -4.90 -12.89
C VAL A 220 -4.08 -5.95 -13.86
N GLN A 221 -3.98 -7.21 -13.44
CA GLN A 221 -3.48 -8.30 -14.27
C GLN A 221 -4.24 -8.40 -15.60
N ARG A 222 -5.58 -8.26 -15.59
CA ARG A 222 -6.40 -8.28 -16.82
C ARG A 222 -6.08 -7.18 -17.84
N LEU A 223 -5.36 -6.13 -17.43
CA LEU A 223 -4.90 -5.03 -18.28
C LEU A 223 -3.47 -5.27 -18.80
N LEU A 224 -2.62 -5.93 -18.00
CA LEU A 224 -1.24 -6.25 -18.36
C LEU A 224 -1.08 -7.56 -19.14
N THR A 225 -2.04 -8.50 -19.04
CA THR A 225 -2.01 -9.80 -19.75
C THR A 225 -3.25 -10.04 -20.64
N PRO A 226 -3.57 -9.13 -21.59
CA PRO A 226 -4.69 -9.33 -22.52
C PRO A 226 -4.37 -10.39 -23.57
N ARG A 227 -5.39 -11.14 -24.04
CA ARG A 227 -5.26 -12.11 -25.15
C ARG A 227 -5.69 -11.55 -26.52
N SER A 228 -6.37 -10.41 -26.51
CA SER A 228 -6.82 -9.69 -27.71
C SER A 228 -6.86 -8.19 -27.40
N VAL A 229 -6.27 -7.37 -28.28
CA VAL A 229 -6.13 -5.93 -28.12
C VAL A 229 -6.69 -5.20 -29.34
N VAL A 230 -7.49 -4.17 -29.13
CA VAL A 230 -7.95 -3.27 -30.21
C VAL A 230 -7.31 -1.89 -30.10
N VAL A 231 -6.89 -1.31 -31.22
CA VAL A 231 -6.36 0.07 -31.29
C VAL A 231 -7.35 0.97 -32.02
N VAL A 232 -8.08 1.79 -31.25
CA VAL A 232 -9.13 2.69 -31.74
C VAL A 232 -8.52 4.06 -32.07
N GLY A 233 -8.62 4.48 -33.33
CA GLY A 233 -7.99 5.71 -33.84
C GLY A 233 -6.75 5.45 -34.73
N ALA A 234 -6.57 4.24 -35.24
CA ALA A 234 -5.53 3.92 -36.22
C ALA A 234 -5.89 4.52 -37.61
N GLY A 235 -5.33 5.68 -37.95
CA GLY A 235 -5.58 6.35 -39.24
C GLY A 235 -5.06 5.60 -40.47
N ARG A 236 -5.70 5.79 -41.64
CA ARG A 236 -5.21 5.25 -42.92
C ARG A 236 -3.90 5.91 -43.39
N ALA A 237 -3.69 7.18 -43.03
CA ALA A 237 -2.44 7.88 -43.25
C ALA A 237 -1.32 7.35 -42.31
N PRO A 238 -0.04 7.39 -42.72
CA PRO A 238 1.07 7.08 -41.83
C PRO A 238 1.24 8.16 -40.74
N GLY A 239 1.39 7.74 -39.49
CA GLY A 239 1.60 8.62 -38.33
C GLY A 239 0.37 8.80 -37.43
N GLY A 240 0.54 9.60 -36.38
CA GLY A 240 -0.46 9.79 -35.32
C GLY A 240 -0.44 8.71 -34.23
N VAL A 241 -0.91 9.07 -33.03
CA VAL A 241 -0.82 8.27 -31.79
C VAL A 241 -1.26 6.81 -31.99
N GLY A 242 -2.45 6.57 -32.56
CA GLY A 242 -2.97 5.21 -32.77
C GLY A 242 -2.09 4.36 -33.70
N ARG A 243 -1.47 4.94 -34.73
CA ARG A 243 -0.58 4.19 -35.64
C ARG A 243 0.79 3.93 -35.01
N THR A 244 1.31 4.85 -34.19
CA THR A 244 2.52 4.61 -33.39
C THR A 244 2.31 3.44 -32.44
N VAL A 245 1.24 3.45 -31.64
CA VAL A 245 1.02 2.38 -30.65
C VAL A 245 0.71 1.02 -31.31
N LEU A 246 -0.03 1.00 -32.42
CA LEU A 246 -0.22 -0.24 -33.19
C LEU A 246 1.13 -0.82 -33.66
N ARG A 247 2.03 0.01 -34.21
CA ARG A 247 3.37 -0.42 -34.62
C ARG A 247 4.23 -0.90 -33.46
N ASN A 248 4.09 -0.29 -32.28
CA ASN A 248 4.80 -0.68 -31.07
C ASN A 248 4.34 -2.06 -30.55
N ILE A 249 3.03 -2.34 -30.58
CA ILE A 249 2.48 -3.67 -30.22
C ILE A 249 3.00 -4.75 -31.18
N LEU A 250 2.98 -4.49 -32.49
CA LEU A 250 3.45 -5.43 -33.51
C LEU A 250 4.97 -5.63 -33.46
N GLY A 251 5.74 -4.54 -33.31
CA GLY A 251 7.21 -4.56 -33.22
C GLY A 251 7.75 -5.19 -31.93
N ALA A 252 6.97 -5.23 -30.85
CA ALA A 252 7.29 -5.99 -29.64
C ALA A 252 7.04 -7.50 -29.79
N GLY A 253 6.35 -7.93 -30.85
CA GLY A 253 6.00 -9.34 -31.07
C GLY A 253 4.98 -9.88 -30.08
N PHE A 254 3.96 -9.07 -29.76
CA PHE A 254 2.84 -9.42 -28.86
C PHE A 254 2.22 -10.78 -29.24
N THR A 255 1.93 -11.61 -28.22
CA THR A 255 1.49 -13.00 -28.40
C THR A 255 -0.01 -13.17 -28.66
N GLY A 256 -0.82 -12.17 -28.30
CA GLY A 256 -2.27 -12.17 -28.51
C GLY A 256 -2.69 -11.62 -29.88
N ARG A 257 -4.00 -11.55 -30.11
CA ARG A 257 -4.57 -10.98 -31.36
C ARG A 257 -4.62 -9.46 -31.30
N VAL A 258 -4.46 -8.80 -32.46
CA VAL A 258 -4.45 -7.34 -32.58
C VAL A 258 -5.42 -6.91 -33.68
N HIS A 259 -6.31 -5.97 -33.35
CA HIS A 259 -7.29 -5.40 -34.27
C HIS A 259 -7.13 -3.88 -34.32
N ALA A 260 -7.43 -3.25 -35.46
CA ALA A 260 -7.53 -1.80 -35.59
C ALA A 260 -9.00 -1.38 -35.72
N VAL A 261 -9.37 -0.24 -35.15
CA VAL A 261 -10.69 0.37 -35.36
C VAL A 261 -10.56 1.79 -35.88
N ASN A 262 -11.28 2.06 -36.97
CA ASN A 262 -11.33 3.35 -37.65
C ASN A 262 -12.68 3.55 -38.34
N ALA A 263 -13.50 4.47 -37.80
CA ALA A 263 -14.83 4.79 -38.31
C ALA A 263 -14.87 5.44 -39.73
N ALA A 264 -13.72 5.67 -40.37
CA ALA A 264 -13.62 6.06 -41.78
C ALA A 264 -13.45 4.85 -42.74
N LEU A 265 -13.65 3.63 -42.24
CA LEU A 265 -13.77 2.41 -43.04
C LEU A 265 -15.26 2.15 -43.30
N THR A 266 -15.69 2.28 -44.57
CA THR A 266 -17.11 2.12 -44.96
C THR A 266 -17.41 0.77 -45.60
N ASP A 267 -16.44 0.15 -46.29
CA ASP A 267 -16.68 -0.98 -47.18
C ASP A 267 -15.57 -2.03 -47.10
N GLY A 268 -15.96 -3.29 -46.90
CA GLY A 268 -15.10 -4.48 -47.05
C GLY A 268 -14.08 -4.73 -45.92
N PRO A 269 -13.41 -5.89 -45.94
CA PRO A 269 -12.28 -6.17 -45.05
C PRO A 269 -11.11 -5.26 -45.41
N ALA A 270 -10.66 -4.45 -44.46
CA ALA A 270 -9.50 -3.57 -44.59
C ALA A 270 -8.36 -4.03 -43.68
N GLU A 271 -7.13 -3.67 -44.02
CA GLU A 271 -5.94 -3.91 -43.18
C GLU A 271 -5.16 -2.62 -42.91
N LEU A 272 -4.51 -2.56 -41.74
CA LEU A 272 -3.65 -1.45 -41.33
C LEU A 272 -2.34 -2.00 -40.73
N ASP A 273 -1.22 -1.82 -41.43
CA ASP A 273 0.07 -2.53 -41.17
C ASP A 273 -0.09 -4.06 -41.07
N GLY A 274 -0.93 -4.66 -41.92
CA GLY A 274 -1.07 -6.12 -42.03
C GLY A 274 -1.92 -6.79 -40.95
N ILE A 275 -2.73 -6.03 -40.20
CA ILE A 275 -3.75 -6.57 -39.29
C ILE A 275 -5.18 -6.15 -39.68
N PRO A 276 -6.21 -6.94 -39.32
CA PRO A 276 -7.60 -6.60 -39.57
C PRO A 276 -8.03 -5.24 -39.00
N ALA A 277 -8.72 -4.46 -39.82
CA ALA A 277 -9.22 -3.12 -39.48
C ALA A 277 -10.75 -3.03 -39.68
N HIS A 278 -11.45 -2.58 -38.64
CA HIS A 278 -12.90 -2.62 -38.52
C HIS A 278 -13.49 -1.20 -38.33
N PRO A 279 -14.76 -0.95 -38.69
CA PRO A 279 -15.41 0.35 -38.50
C PRO A 279 -15.66 0.69 -37.01
N SER A 280 -15.97 -0.32 -36.20
CA SER A 280 -16.25 -0.27 -34.76
C SER A 280 -15.68 -1.50 -34.05
N VAL A 281 -15.67 -1.50 -32.71
CA VAL A 281 -15.26 -2.64 -31.88
C VAL A 281 -16.28 -3.79 -31.99
N GLY A 282 -17.59 -3.49 -31.97
CA GLY A 282 -18.64 -4.48 -32.20
C GLY A 282 -18.53 -5.22 -33.54
N ALA A 283 -17.96 -4.58 -34.57
CA ALA A 283 -17.71 -5.18 -35.88
C ALA A 283 -16.51 -6.14 -35.94
N ILE A 284 -15.86 -6.45 -34.80
CA ILE A 284 -14.77 -7.44 -34.73
C ILE A 284 -15.28 -8.88 -34.69
N GLY A 285 -16.47 -9.13 -34.12
CA GLY A 285 -17.07 -10.48 -34.02
C GLY A 285 -16.37 -11.45 -33.06
N GLU A 286 -15.20 -11.11 -32.53
CA GLU A 286 -14.45 -11.90 -31.56
C GLU A 286 -14.25 -11.17 -30.21
N PRO A 287 -14.08 -11.90 -29.09
CA PRO A 287 -13.81 -11.29 -27.79
C PRO A 287 -12.51 -10.45 -27.77
N VAL A 288 -12.62 -9.22 -27.30
CA VAL A 288 -11.50 -8.29 -27.08
C VAL A 288 -11.25 -8.10 -25.59
N ASP A 289 -10.00 -8.17 -25.14
CA ASP A 289 -9.67 -8.05 -23.72
C ASP A 289 -9.38 -6.59 -23.32
N LEU A 290 -8.69 -5.83 -24.18
CA LEU A 290 -8.22 -4.46 -23.91
C LEU A 290 -8.39 -3.54 -25.13
N ALA A 291 -8.87 -2.32 -24.92
CA ALA A 291 -8.91 -1.28 -25.96
C ALA A 291 -7.93 -0.13 -25.68
N ILE A 292 -7.14 0.24 -26.68
CA ILE A 292 -6.27 1.41 -26.67
C ILE A 292 -7.00 2.53 -27.40
N VAL A 293 -7.29 3.62 -26.69
CA VAL A 293 -8.13 4.72 -27.19
C VAL A 293 -7.26 5.93 -27.53
N ALA A 294 -7.18 6.25 -28.82
CA ALA A 294 -6.35 7.31 -29.39
C ALA A 294 -7.16 8.26 -30.31
N VAL A 295 -8.41 8.55 -29.94
CA VAL A 295 -9.32 9.48 -30.64
C VAL A 295 -9.49 10.80 -29.87
N PRO A 296 -9.98 11.90 -30.49
CA PRO A 296 -10.30 13.13 -29.76
C PRO A 296 -11.25 12.89 -28.57
N ALA A 297 -11.09 13.67 -27.49
CA ALA A 297 -11.79 13.46 -26.21
C ALA A 297 -13.32 13.49 -26.35
N GLU A 298 -13.82 14.22 -27.35
CA GLU A 298 -15.23 14.37 -27.72
C GLU A 298 -15.83 13.05 -28.23
N ARG A 299 -15.02 12.19 -28.85
CA ARG A 299 -15.44 10.88 -29.42
C ARG A 299 -15.20 9.70 -28.49
N VAL A 300 -14.45 9.88 -27.39
CA VAL A 300 -14.20 8.80 -26.42
C VAL A 300 -15.50 8.22 -25.83
N PRO A 301 -16.57 8.99 -25.51
CA PRO A 301 -17.82 8.41 -25.01
C PRO A 301 -18.48 7.41 -25.98
N GLU A 302 -18.38 7.64 -27.29
CA GLU A 302 -18.85 6.70 -28.33
C GLU A 302 -18.08 5.37 -28.22
N VAL A 303 -16.74 5.47 -28.17
CA VAL A 303 -15.83 4.32 -28.07
C VAL A 303 -16.02 3.55 -26.75
N VAL A 304 -16.33 4.24 -25.65
CA VAL A 304 -16.58 3.59 -24.35
C VAL A 304 -17.89 2.79 -24.38
N ALA A 305 -18.92 3.24 -25.10
CA ALA A 305 -20.16 2.48 -25.29
C ALA A 305 -19.91 1.23 -26.15
N ASP A 306 -19.32 1.39 -27.34
CA ASP A 306 -18.95 0.32 -28.27
C ASP A 306 -18.03 -0.74 -27.60
N CYS A 307 -17.06 -0.33 -26.79
CA CYS A 307 -16.25 -1.23 -25.96
C CYS A 307 -17.07 -1.95 -24.87
N GLY A 308 -18.00 -1.25 -24.22
CA GLY A 308 -18.82 -1.78 -23.13
C GLY A 308 -19.84 -2.81 -23.60
N GLU A 309 -20.53 -2.53 -24.71
CA GLU A 309 -21.47 -3.44 -25.36
C GLU A 309 -20.77 -4.69 -25.91
N HIS A 310 -19.55 -4.55 -26.43
CA HIS A 310 -18.70 -5.68 -26.86
C HIS A 310 -18.04 -6.46 -25.69
N GLY A 311 -18.22 -6.03 -24.44
CA GLY A 311 -17.69 -6.72 -23.26
C GLY A 311 -16.17 -6.62 -23.09
N VAL A 312 -15.53 -5.57 -23.62
CA VAL A 312 -14.11 -5.24 -23.37
C VAL A 312 -13.87 -5.12 -21.86
N ARG A 313 -12.69 -5.53 -21.38
CA ARG A 313 -12.40 -5.53 -19.92
C ARG A 313 -11.69 -4.28 -19.44
N GLY A 314 -10.98 -3.57 -20.31
CA GLY A 314 -10.19 -2.40 -19.91
C GLY A 314 -9.86 -1.44 -21.02
N LEU A 315 -9.60 -0.19 -20.64
CA LEU A 315 -9.30 0.92 -21.53
C LEU A 315 -7.94 1.54 -21.18
N VAL A 316 -7.10 1.76 -22.18
CA VAL A 316 -5.92 2.64 -22.08
C VAL A 316 -6.23 3.91 -22.86
N VAL A 317 -6.57 5.00 -22.16
CA VAL A 317 -6.99 6.26 -22.79
C VAL A 317 -5.79 7.19 -22.90
N LEU A 318 -5.21 7.24 -24.10
CA LEU A 318 -4.05 8.09 -24.42
C LEU A 318 -4.47 9.55 -24.66
N SER A 319 -5.75 9.78 -24.97
CA SER A 319 -6.33 11.09 -25.25
C SER A 319 -6.20 12.05 -24.06
N ALA A 320 -5.64 13.24 -24.32
CA ALA A 320 -5.73 14.42 -23.46
C ALA A 320 -7.06 15.18 -23.68
N GLY A 321 -7.30 16.28 -22.96
CA GLY A 321 -8.55 17.05 -23.02
C GLY A 321 -9.49 16.78 -21.83
N TYR A 322 -8.92 16.42 -20.68
CA TYR A 322 -9.61 15.97 -19.48
C TYR A 322 -9.26 16.87 -18.28
N ALA A 323 -9.11 16.33 -17.07
CA ALA A 323 -9.00 17.13 -15.85
C ALA A 323 -7.78 18.07 -15.78
N GLU A 324 -6.76 17.84 -16.61
CA GLU A 324 -5.61 18.74 -16.82
C GLU A 324 -6.01 20.01 -17.60
N SER A 325 -7.04 19.92 -18.43
CA SER A 325 -7.64 21.02 -19.20
C SER A 325 -8.69 21.84 -18.40
N GLY A 326 -8.73 21.71 -17.07
CA GLY A 326 -9.53 22.56 -16.19
C GLY A 326 -10.94 22.04 -15.86
N PRO A 327 -11.89 22.91 -15.47
CA PRO A 327 -13.18 22.51 -14.88
C PRO A 327 -14.06 21.64 -15.79
N ALA A 328 -14.19 21.99 -17.08
CA ALA A 328 -15.03 21.23 -18.01
C ALA A 328 -14.44 19.83 -18.29
N GLY A 329 -13.12 19.75 -18.48
CA GLY A 329 -12.41 18.48 -18.65
C GLY A 329 -12.42 17.61 -17.38
N ARG A 330 -12.53 18.20 -16.18
CA ARG A 330 -12.78 17.47 -14.93
C ARG A 330 -14.14 16.76 -14.94
N GLU A 331 -15.20 17.40 -15.42
CA GLU A 331 -16.51 16.72 -15.51
C GLU A 331 -16.52 15.66 -16.62
N ARG A 332 -15.90 15.95 -17.77
CA ARG A 332 -15.68 14.95 -18.83
C ARG A 332 -14.93 13.71 -18.31
N GLN A 333 -13.95 13.89 -17.42
CA GLN A 333 -13.22 12.78 -16.79
C GLN A 333 -14.10 11.95 -15.84
N ARG A 334 -14.98 12.59 -15.06
CA ARG A 334 -15.98 11.89 -14.22
C ARG A 334 -16.97 11.09 -15.06
N GLN A 335 -17.46 11.68 -16.16
CA GLN A 335 -18.36 11.01 -17.11
C GLN A 335 -17.70 9.77 -17.71
N LEU A 336 -16.46 9.88 -18.21
CA LEU A 336 -15.65 8.76 -18.70
C LEU A 336 -15.51 7.63 -17.66
N VAL A 337 -15.15 7.96 -16.41
CA VAL A 337 -14.97 6.95 -15.36
C VAL A 337 -16.30 6.27 -14.98
N ARG A 338 -17.38 7.05 -14.81
CA ARG A 338 -18.73 6.48 -14.52
C ARG A 338 -19.20 5.54 -15.64
N GLN A 339 -19.08 5.96 -16.90
CA GLN A 339 -19.50 5.18 -18.06
C GLN A 339 -18.69 3.88 -18.21
N ALA A 340 -17.36 3.92 -18.01
CA ALA A 340 -16.56 2.70 -18.11
C ALA A 340 -16.86 1.73 -16.94
N ARG A 341 -16.95 2.24 -15.70
CA ARG A 341 -17.20 1.41 -14.51
C ARG A 341 -18.58 0.76 -14.54
N SER A 342 -19.61 1.40 -15.11
CA SER A 342 -20.93 0.79 -15.27
C SER A 342 -20.89 -0.44 -16.18
N TYR A 343 -20.08 -0.44 -17.25
CA TYR A 343 -19.87 -1.61 -18.11
C TYR A 343 -18.87 -2.66 -17.55
N GLY A 344 -18.40 -2.50 -16.30
CA GLY A 344 -17.43 -3.44 -15.71
C GLY A 344 -15.96 -3.18 -16.09
N MET A 345 -15.67 -2.10 -16.82
CA MET A 345 -14.33 -1.74 -17.30
C MET A 345 -13.53 -0.94 -16.27
N ARG A 346 -12.20 -1.00 -16.39
CA ARG A 346 -11.24 -0.13 -15.65
C ARG A 346 -10.39 0.67 -16.65
N ILE A 347 -9.93 1.85 -16.23
CA ILE A 347 -9.22 2.82 -17.09
C ILE A 347 -7.80 3.10 -16.59
N ILE A 348 -6.84 2.99 -17.50
CA ILE A 348 -5.51 3.59 -17.38
C ILE A 348 -5.52 4.90 -18.19
N GLY A 349 -5.23 6.02 -17.53
CA GLY A 349 -5.41 7.38 -18.08
C GLY A 349 -6.56 8.15 -17.40
N PRO A 350 -7.22 9.09 -18.12
CA PRO A 350 -6.87 9.58 -19.46
C PRO A 350 -5.53 10.31 -19.48
N ASN A 351 -5.11 10.82 -20.65
CA ASN A 351 -3.78 11.44 -20.85
C ASN A 351 -2.63 10.48 -20.48
N ALA A 352 -2.82 9.18 -20.72
CA ALA A 352 -1.80 8.15 -20.48
C ALA A 352 -0.74 8.13 -21.59
N PHE A 353 0.49 7.75 -21.24
CA PHE A 353 1.52 7.37 -22.24
C PHE A 353 1.44 5.88 -22.61
N GLY A 354 0.71 5.08 -21.84
CA GLY A 354 0.37 3.68 -22.12
C GLY A 354 0.99 2.67 -21.15
N ILE A 355 1.04 1.40 -21.57
CA ILE A 355 1.55 0.26 -20.78
C ILE A 355 2.49 -0.66 -21.56
N ILE A 356 3.37 -1.33 -20.83
CA ILE A 356 4.29 -2.36 -21.35
C ILE A 356 4.27 -3.57 -20.39
N ASN A 357 4.29 -4.78 -20.95
CA ASN A 357 4.58 -6.03 -20.24
C ASN A 357 5.62 -6.83 -21.06
N THR A 358 6.76 -7.14 -20.43
CA THR A 358 7.92 -7.74 -21.10
C THR A 358 7.96 -9.27 -21.05
N SER A 359 7.07 -9.91 -20.28
CA SER A 359 7.01 -11.36 -20.12
C SER A 359 6.96 -12.09 -21.48
N GLU A 360 7.71 -13.18 -21.65
CA GLU A 360 7.82 -13.93 -22.92
C GLU A 360 6.46 -14.38 -23.45
N ASP A 361 5.52 -14.69 -22.54
CA ASP A 361 4.15 -15.14 -22.82
C ASP A 361 3.22 -14.01 -23.31
N VAL A 362 3.63 -12.74 -23.21
CA VAL A 362 2.79 -11.57 -23.50
C VAL A 362 3.45 -10.61 -24.51
N ARG A 363 4.63 -10.06 -24.19
CA ARG A 363 5.38 -9.07 -24.99
C ARG A 363 4.53 -7.90 -25.53
N LEU A 364 3.77 -7.25 -24.66
CA LEU A 364 2.91 -6.12 -25.02
C LEU A 364 3.66 -4.79 -24.90
N ASN A 365 3.70 -3.98 -25.96
CA ASN A 365 4.06 -2.55 -25.90
C ASN A 365 2.88 -1.69 -26.38
N ALA A 366 1.84 -1.58 -25.56
CA ALA A 366 0.70 -0.69 -25.79
C ALA A 366 0.99 0.71 -25.24
N SER A 367 2.12 1.30 -25.67
CA SER A 367 2.58 2.61 -25.23
C SER A 367 3.22 3.42 -26.35
N LEU A 368 3.48 4.70 -26.08
CA LEU A 368 4.25 5.59 -26.95
C LEU A 368 5.78 5.45 -26.81
N ALA A 369 6.28 4.44 -26.08
CA ALA A 369 7.72 4.15 -26.00
C ALA A 369 8.26 3.72 -27.38
N PRO A 370 9.36 4.31 -27.89
CA PRO A 370 9.83 4.06 -29.26
C PRO A 370 10.39 2.65 -29.47
N HIS A 371 10.82 1.98 -28.40
CA HIS A 371 11.38 0.63 -28.43
C HIS A 371 10.82 -0.20 -27.27
N MET A 372 10.82 -1.52 -27.43
CA MET A 372 10.50 -2.46 -26.36
C MET A 372 11.68 -2.52 -25.36
N PRO A 373 11.46 -2.29 -24.05
CA PRO A 373 12.49 -2.51 -23.03
C PRO A 373 12.90 -3.98 -22.94
N ALA A 374 14.12 -4.24 -22.46
CA ALA A 374 14.54 -5.59 -22.11
C ALA A 374 13.64 -6.18 -21.00
N ALA A 375 13.49 -7.50 -20.99
CA ALA A 375 12.84 -8.20 -19.87
C ALA A 375 13.75 -8.19 -18.63
N GLY A 376 13.15 -8.03 -17.46
CA GLY A 376 13.83 -7.97 -16.17
C GLY A 376 12.81 -7.92 -15.03
N ARG A 377 13.26 -7.58 -13.81
CA ARG A 377 12.46 -7.79 -12.58
C ARG A 377 12.03 -6.49 -11.88
N ILE A 378 11.98 -5.40 -12.63
CA ILE A 378 11.60 -4.06 -12.15
C ILE A 378 10.19 -3.70 -12.65
N GLY A 379 9.27 -3.43 -11.73
CA GLY A 379 7.95 -2.86 -12.02
C GLY A 379 7.99 -1.33 -11.89
N LEU A 380 7.60 -0.60 -12.95
CA LEU A 380 7.72 0.86 -13.01
C LEU A 380 6.36 1.56 -13.23
N PHE A 381 5.98 2.41 -12.29
CA PHE A 381 4.78 3.26 -12.37
C PHE A 381 5.14 4.74 -12.46
N THR A 382 4.48 5.49 -13.35
CA THR A 382 4.57 6.95 -13.42
C THR A 382 3.20 7.61 -13.61
N GLN A 383 3.04 8.81 -13.07
CA GLN A 383 1.91 9.70 -13.37
C GLN A 383 2.22 10.65 -14.56
N SER A 384 3.50 10.86 -14.89
CA SER A 384 3.93 11.73 -16.00
C SER A 384 4.56 10.92 -17.14
N GLY A 385 4.05 11.12 -18.35
CA GLY A 385 4.60 10.49 -19.57
C GLY A 385 6.03 10.91 -19.88
N ALA A 386 6.36 12.20 -19.72
CA ALA A 386 7.71 12.71 -19.96
C ALA A 386 8.75 12.12 -19.00
N ILE A 387 8.39 11.98 -17.72
CA ILE A 387 9.24 11.29 -16.72
C ILE A 387 9.30 9.78 -17.01
N GLY A 388 8.22 9.20 -17.54
CA GLY A 388 8.21 7.81 -18.04
C GLY A 388 9.26 7.57 -19.12
N ILE A 389 9.33 8.43 -20.14
CA ILE A 389 10.37 8.39 -21.18
C ILE A 389 11.77 8.48 -20.56
N ALA A 390 11.98 9.42 -19.63
CA ALA A 390 13.27 9.61 -18.98
C ALA A 390 13.72 8.39 -18.14
N LEU A 391 12.78 7.74 -17.44
CA LEU A 391 13.03 6.52 -16.66
C LEU A 391 13.28 5.29 -17.55
N LEU A 392 12.50 5.11 -18.61
CA LEU A 392 12.70 4.05 -19.61
C LEU A 392 14.08 4.18 -20.28
N ALA A 393 14.44 5.38 -20.73
CA ALA A 393 15.75 5.64 -21.31
C ALA A 393 16.89 5.53 -20.28
N GLY A 394 16.62 5.84 -19.00
CA GLY A 394 17.56 5.66 -17.89
C GLY A 394 17.91 4.19 -17.68
N LEU A 395 16.90 3.35 -17.41
CA LEU A 395 17.07 1.91 -17.20
C LEU A 395 17.74 1.24 -18.40
N HIS A 396 17.34 1.59 -19.62
CA HIS A 396 17.92 1.03 -20.85
C HIS A 396 19.42 1.31 -21.01
N ARG A 397 19.90 2.52 -20.71
CA ARG A 397 21.35 2.86 -20.74
C ARG A 397 22.17 2.13 -19.68
N HIS A 398 21.54 1.61 -18.63
CA HIS A 398 22.18 0.80 -17.60
C HIS A 398 21.84 -0.69 -17.76
N GLY A 399 21.43 -1.11 -18.97
CA GLY A 399 21.11 -2.50 -19.35
C GLY A 399 19.97 -3.16 -18.57
N ALA A 400 19.22 -2.41 -17.77
CA ALA A 400 18.23 -2.96 -16.86
C ALA A 400 16.88 -3.18 -17.53
N GLY A 401 16.39 -4.42 -17.44
CA GLY A 401 15.08 -4.80 -17.91
C GLY A 401 13.95 -4.51 -16.91
N LEU A 402 12.75 -4.34 -17.46
CA LEU A 402 11.50 -4.19 -16.72
C LEU A 402 10.72 -5.50 -16.73
N SER A 403 9.84 -5.72 -15.76
CA SER A 403 8.73 -6.69 -15.85
C SER A 403 7.52 -6.02 -16.51
N SER A 404 7.20 -4.81 -16.05
CA SER A 404 6.06 -4.01 -16.51
C SER A 404 6.31 -2.52 -16.33
N PHE A 405 5.79 -1.71 -17.25
CA PHE A 405 5.78 -0.25 -17.15
C PHE A 405 4.38 0.30 -17.37
N ILE A 406 3.98 1.28 -16.56
CA ILE A 406 2.67 1.93 -16.63
C ILE A 406 2.80 3.43 -16.46
N SER A 407 2.23 4.18 -17.41
CA SER A 407 2.00 5.61 -17.27
C SER A 407 0.50 5.90 -17.12
N ALA A 408 0.07 6.18 -15.89
CA ALA A 408 -1.35 6.33 -15.55
C ALA A 408 -1.96 7.69 -15.94
N GLY A 409 -1.15 8.64 -16.43
CA GLY A 409 -1.58 10.01 -16.74
C GLY A 409 -2.31 10.65 -15.56
N ASN A 410 -3.49 11.22 -15.83
CA ASN A 410 -4.35 11.84 -14.83
C ASN A 410 -4.80 10.90 -13.70
N ARG A 411 -4.61 9.57 -13.84
CA ARG A 411 -4.88 8.55 -12.81
C ARG A 411 -6.33 8.59 -12.34
N ALA A 412 -7.26 8.60 -13.29
CA ALA A 412 -8.69 8.80 -13.04
C ALA A 412 -9.44 7.56 -12.56
N ASP A 413 -8.84 6.37 -12.64
CA ASP A 413 -9.44 5.14 -12.13
C ASP A 413 -8.41 4.16 -11.55
N VAL A 414 -7.54 3.58 -12.37
CA VAL A 414 -6.44 2.72 -11.88
C VAL A 414 -5.29 3.58 -11.33
N SER A 415 -4.73 3.18 -10.19
CA SER A 415 -3.75 3.95 -9.42
C SER A 415 -2.53 3.11 -8.99
N GLY A 416 -1.49 3.78 -8.48
CA GLY A 416 -0.34 3.11 -7.89
C GLY A 416 -0.68 2.19 -6.70
N ASN A 417 -1.83 2.39 -6.05
CA ASN A 417 -2.32 1.48 -5.01
C ASN A 417 -2.73 0.13 -5.63
N ASP A 418 -3.43 0.14 -6.78
CA ASP A 418 -3.80 -1.07 -7.51
C ASP A 418 -2.55 -1.84 -7.98
N PHE A 419 -1.53 -1.13 -8.47
CA PHE A 419 -0.26 -1.74 -8.89
C PHE A 419 0.56 -2.31 -7.71
N LEU A 420 0.58 -1.66 -6.55
CA LEU A 420 1.16 -2.24 -5.32
C LEU A 420 0.41 -3.52 -4.87
N GLN A 421 -0.90 -3.63 -5.10
CA GLN A 421 -1.65 -4.86 -4.80
C GLN A 421 -1.26 -6.01 -5.75
N HIS A 422 -0.99 -5.70 -7.02
CA HIS A 422 -0.55 -6.65 -8.05
C HIS A 422 0.90 -7.09 -7.83
N TRP A 423 1.84 -6.15 -7.77
CA TRP A 423 3.28 -6.44 -7.64
C TRP A 423 3.67 -7.07 -6.32
N TYR A 424 2.79 -7.05 -5.31
CA TYR A 424 2.96 -7.80 -4.06
C TYR A 424 3.15 -9.31 -4.34
N ASP A 425 2.20 -9.95 -5.03
CA ASP A 425 2.23 -11.40 -5.32
C ASP A 425 2.93 -11.76 -6.66
N ASP A 426 3.16 -10.78 -7.54
CA ASP A 426 3.73 -11.02 -8.88
C ASP A 426 5.15 -11.66 -8.83
N PRO A 427 5.36 -12.88 -9.36
CA PRO A 427 6.66 -13.54 -9.34
C PRO A 427 7.68 -12.92 -10.31
N ASP A 428 7.25 -12.09 -11.26
CA ASP A 428 8.13 -11.47 -12.26
C ASP A 428 8.72 -10.12 -11.78
N THR A 429 8.19 -9.54 -10.68
CA THR A 429 8.64 -8.25 -10.13
C THR A 429 9.31 -8.42 -8.75
N ASP A 430 10.60 -8.14 -8.66
CA ASP A 430 11.36 -8.06 -7.40
C ASP A 430 11.36 -6.64 -6.81
N VAL A 431 11.44 -5.60 -7.65
CA VAL A 431 11.60 -4.19 -7.24
C VAL A 431 10.52 -3.31 -7.85
N VAL A 432 9.96 -2.40 -7.05
CA VAL A 432 8.90 -1.47 -7.46
C VAL A 432 9.43 -0.03 -7.46
N LEU A 433 9.35 0.64 -8.60
CA LEU A 433 9.72 2.05 -8.77
C LEU A 433 8.46 2.89 -9.04
N LEU A 434 8.19 3.90 -8.21
CA LEU A 434 7.03 4.79 -8.39
C LEU A 434 7.46 6.26 -8.53
N TYR A 435 7.14 6.87 -9.67
CA TYR A 435 7.08 8.33 -9.79
C TYR A 435 5.64 8.80 -9.52
N LEU A 436 5.45 9.53 -8.42
CA LEU A 436 4.14 9.96 -7.93
C LEU A 436 4.10 11.49 -7.82
N GLU A 437 3.21 12.15 -8.56
CA GLU A 437 2.93 13.57 -8.35
C GLU A 437 1.88 13.75 -7.24
N SER A 438 0.96 12.80 -7.11
CA SER A 438 -0.11 12.74 -6.11
C SER A 438 -0.31 11.33 -5.54
N ILE A 439 -0.72 11.23 -4.27
CA ILE A 439 -1.10 9.95 -3.63
C ILE A 439 -2.60 9.98 -3.39
N GLY A 440 -3.34 9.01 -3.94
CA GLY A 440 -4.82 9.04 -4.04
C GLY A 440 -5.53 8.91 -2.69
N ASN A 441 -5.39 7.73 -2.07
CA ASN A 441 -5.67 7.51 -0.65
C ASN A 441 -4.32 7.18 0.02
N PRO A 442 -3.71 8.12 0.77
CA PRO A 442 -2.44 7.89 1.45
C PRO A 442 -2.48 6.91 2.64
N ARG A 443 -3.59 6.80 3.39
CA ARG A 443 -3.74 5.73 4.42
C ARG A 443 -3.58 4.35 3.77
N LYS A 444 -4.34 4.08 2.70
CA LYS A 444 -4.23 2.86 1.89
C LYS A 444 -2.85 2.74 1.23
N PHE A 445 -2.29 3.82 0.68
CA PHE A 445 -0.94 3.77 0.10
C PHE A 445 0.10 3.31 1.12
N THR A 446 0.15 3.92 2.30
CA THR A 446 1.12 3.59 3.35
C THR A 446 0.92 2.16 3.87
N ARG A 447 -0.33 1.71 4.06
CA ARG A 447 -0.67 0.31 4.37
C ARG A 447 -0.13 -0.67 3.33
N LEU A 448 -0.32 -0.40 2.05
CA LEU A 448 0.11 -1.25 0.94
C LEU A 448 1.62 -1.21 0.72
N ALA A 449 2.22 -0.03 0.85
CA ALA A 449 3.65 0.19 0.76
C ALA A 449 4.38 -0.56 1.88
N ARG A 450 3.93 -0.47 3.14
CA ARG A 450 4.49 -1.24 4.27
C ARG A 450 4.43 -2.75 4.03
N ARG A 451 3.28 -3.26 3.55
CA ARG A 451 3.12 -4.69 3.24
C ARG A 451 4.04 -5.13 2.09
N THR A 452 4.20 -4.32 1.05
CA THR A 452 5.05 -4.66 -0.10
C THR A 452 6.53 -4.52 0.24
N ALA A 453 6.93 -3.45 0.93
CA ALA A 453 8.31 -3.21 1.39
C ALA A 453 8.84 -4.30 2.32
N ALA A 454 7.99 -5.02 3.06
CA ALA A 454 8.43 -6.17 3.86
C ALA A 454 9.02 -7.32 3.01
N VAL A 455 8.60 -7.45 1.75
CA VAL A 455 9.00 -8.53 0.83
C VAL A 455 9.81 -8.06 -0.37
N LYS A 456 9.54 -6.85 -0.89
CA LYS A 456 10.04 -6.32 -2.18
C LYS A 456 10.34 -4.82 -2.06
N PRO A 457 11.53 -4.32 -2.44
CA PRO A 457 11.88 -2.91 -2.28
C PRO A 457 10.93 -1.98 -3.05
N VAL A 458 10.41 -0.96 -2.36
CA VAL A 458 9.53 0.09 -2.95
C VAL A 458 10.26 1.43 -2.94
N VAL A 459 10.73 1.86 -4.11
CA VAL A 459 11.45 3.13 -4.29
C VAL A 459 10.50 4.20 -4.85
N VAL A 460 10.49 5.39 -4.26
CA VAL A 460 9.52 6.45 -4.59
C VAL A 460 10.18 7.81 -4.79
N VAL A 461 9.89 8.42 -5.93
CA VAL A 461 10.04 9.87 -6.15
C VAL A 461 8.68 10.55 -6.03
N LYS A 462 8.55 11.41 -5.01
CA LYS A 462 7.44 12.38 -4.93
C LYS A 462 7.79 13.59 -5.80
N GLY A 463 7.06 13.80 -6.90
CA GLY A 463 7.05 15.04 -7.69
C GLY A 463 6.30 16.17 -6.97
N ALA A 464 6.30 17.38 -7.54
CA ALA A 464 5.54 18.54 -7.04
C ALA A 464 5.64 18.75 -5.50
N ARG A 465 6.85 18.93 -4.98
CA ARG A 465 7.14 18.99 -3.52
C ARG A 465 6.76 20.30 -2.84
N HIS A 466 6.79 21.41 -3.59
CA HIS A 466 6.66 22.76 -3.07
C HIS A 466 5.50 23.55 -3.69
N SER A 467 4.63 22.90 -4.47
CA SER A 467 3.57 23.58 -5.23
C SER A 467 2.38 24.07 -4.39
N GLY A 468 2.23 23.56 -3.15
CA GLY A 468 1.06 23.84 -2.27
C GLY A 468 -0.30 23.43 -2.86
N SER A 469 -0.30 22.68 -3.97
CA SER A 469 -1.46 22.48 -4.84
C SER A 469 -1.43 21.10 -5.47
N ALA A 470 -2.61 20.52 -5.69
CA ALA A 470 -2.76 19.25 -6.40
C ALA A 470 -2.30 19.41 -7.86
N PRO A 471 -1.54 18.46 -8.43
CA PRO A 471 -1.09 18.55 -9.82
C PRO A 471 -2.30 18.52 -10.78
N PRO A 472 -2.22 19.20 -11.95
CA PRO A 472 -3.29 19.20 -12.95
C PRO A 472 -3.76 17.77 -13.29
N GLY A 473 -5.05 17.57 -13.50
CA GLY A 473 -5.62 16.24 -13.75
C GLY A 473 -5.97 15.43 -12.50
N HIS A 474 -5.23 15.59 -11.40
CA HIS A 474 -5.37 14.75 -10.21
C HIS A 474 -6.30 15.37 -9.15
N ARG A 475 -7.31 14.60 -8.72
CA ARG A 475 -8.03 14.89 -7.46
C ARG A 475 -7.42 14.09 -6.31
N VAL A 476 -6.86 14.84 -5.35
CA VAL A 476 -6.38 14.39 -4.04
C VAL A 476 -6.64 15.50 -3.00
N PRO A 477 -6.80 15.18 -1.71
CA PRO A 477 -6.73 16.19 -0.66
C PRO A 477 -5.35 16.86 -0.68
N VAL A 478 -5.31 18.20 -0.59
CA VAL A 478 -4.06 18.92 -0.33
C VAL A 478 -3.74 18.73 1.14
N THR A 479 -2.71 17.94 1.43
CA THR A 479 -2.21 17.74 2.80
C THR A 479 -1.73 19.08 3.38
N ARG A 480 -1.98 19.30 4.67
CA ARG A 480 -1.52 20.49 5.41
C ARG A 480 -0.22 20.23 6.17
N ILE A 481 0.26 18.99 6.13
CA ILE A 481 1.45 18.51 6.82
C ILE A 481 2.72 18.85 6.01
N PRO A 482 3.84 19.24 6.67
CA PRO A 482 5.11 19.51 5.99
C PRO A 482 5.63 18.33 5.14
N HIS A 483 6.26 18.65 4.00
CA HIS A 483 6.84 17.65 3.10
C HIS A 483 7.90 16.75 3.78
N ALA A 484 8.61 17.27 4.79
CA ALA A 484 9.54 16.50 5.62
C ALA A 484 8.82 15.39 6.40
N THR A 485 7.72 15.71 7.08
CA THR A 485 6.86 14.76 7.78
C THR A 485 6.31 13.68 6.83
N VAL A 486 5.76 14.07 5.67
CA VAL A 486 5.29 13.09 4.67
C VAL A 486 6.43 12.17 4.21
N SER A 487 7.64 12.70 4.05
CA SER A 487 8.83 11.91 3.71
C SER A 487 9.25 10.94 4.83
N ALA A 488 9.06 11.31 6.10
CA ALA A 488 9.32 10.44 7.25
C ALA A 488 8.28 9.31 7.38
N LEU A 489 6.98 9.63 7.26
CA LEU A 489 5.89 8.64 7.28
C LEU A 489 6.03 7.60 6.16
N LEU A 490 6.52 8.02 4.98
CA LEU A 490 6.85 7.09 3.89
C LEU A 490 8.01 6.14 4.27
N ARG A 491 9.10 6.66 4.84
CA ARG A 491 10.26 5.85 5.26
C ARG A 491 9.92 4.86 6.37
N GLN A 492 9.03 5.24 7.30
CA GLN A 492 8.49 4.33 8.33
C GLN A 492 7.70 3.16 7.74
N ALA A 493 7.09 3.35 6.56
CA ALA A 493 6.44 2.29 5.77
C ALA A 493 7.42 1.52 4.86
N GLY A 494 8.73 1.59 5.10
CA GLY A 494 9.76 0.90 4.32
C GLY A 494 9.99 1.47 2.92
N VAL A 495 9.40 2.62 2.60
CA VAL A 495 9.55 3.25 1.29
C VAL A 495 10.91 3.93 1.20
N ILE A 496 11.68 3.52 0.19
CA ILE A 496 12.94 4.14 -0.19
C ILE A 496 12.62 5.44 -0.93
N ARG A 497 12.36 6.49 -0.14
CA ARG A 497 11.99 7.82 -0.62
C ARG A 497 13.28 8.55 -1.06
N VAL A 498 13.43 8.74 -2.36
CA VAL A 498 14.58 9.43 -2.99
C VAL A 498 14.18 10.80 -3.56
N ASP A 499 15.14 11.66 -3.88
CA ASP A 499 14.93 13.05 -4.28
C ASP A 499 14.93 13.28 -5.80
N THR A 500 15.58 12.45 -6.62
CA THR A 500 15.63 12.65 -8.07
C THR A 500 15.21 11.43 -8.89
N VAL A 501 14.82 11.69 -10.15
CA VAL A 501 14.53 10.65 -11.15
C VAL A 501 15.78 9.79 -11.42
N THR A 502 16.97 10.39 -11.32
CA THR A 502 18.26 9.71 -11.37
C THR A 502 18.42 8.74 -10.20
N GLU A 503 18.19 9.19 -8.96
CA GLU A 503 18.26 8.32 -7.77
C GLU A 503 17.25 7.16 -7.80
N LEU A 504 16.08 7.35 -8.43
CA LEU A 504 15.07 6.30 -8.60
C LEU A 504 15.58 5.16 -9.49
N VAL A 505 16.34 5.50 -10.54
CA VAL A 505 17.07 4.51 -11.36
C VAL A 505 18.21 3.93 -10.56
N ASP A 506 19.08 4.77 -9.97
CA ASP A 506 20.30 4.33 -9.29
C ASP A 506 20.05 3.32 -8.15
N ALA A 507 19.05 3.59 -7.31
CA ALA A 507 18.62 2.65 -6.26
C ALA A 507 17.90 1.42 -6.84
N GLY A 508 17.07 1.61 -7.87
CA GLY A 508 16.35 0.52 -8.54
C GLY A 508 17.28 -0.51 -9.19
N LEU A 509 18.37 -0.04 -9.81
CA LEU A 509 19.44 -0.88 -10.36
C LEU A 509 20.08 -1.75 -9.27
N LEU A 510 20.51 -1.12 -8.17
CA LEU A 510 21.15 -1.84 -7.06
C LEU A 510 20.23 -2.92 -6.48
N LEU A 511 19.00 -2.55 -6.15
CA LEU A 511 18.04 -3.40 -5.46
C LEU A 511 17.53 -4.58 -6.31
N ALA A 512 17.61 -4.47 -7.64
CA ALA A 512 17.24 -5.54 -8.57
C ALA A 512 18.43 -6.47 -8.88
N ALA A 513 19.65 -5.95 -8.83
CA ALA A 513 20.88 -6.65 -9.23
C ALA A 513 21.60 -7.36 -8.06
N GLN A 514 21.57 -6.77 -6.86
CA GLN A 514 22.45 -7.14 -5.75
C GLN A 514 21.68 -7.56 -4.48
N PRO A 515 22.29 -8.39 -3.61
CA PRO A 515 21.72 -8.75 -2.31
C PRO A 515 21.70 -7.57 -1.33
N LEU A 516 20.83 -7.63 -0.33
CA LEU A 516 20.74 -6.59 0.70
C LEU A 516 21.93 -6.67 1.68
N PRO A 517 22.59 -5.55 2.03
CA PRO A 517 23.72 -5.56 2.94
C PRO A 517 23.33 -5.92 4.38
N ALA A 518 24.21 -6.66 5.06
CA ALA A 518 24.03 -7.05 6.45
C ALA A 518 24.08 -5.84 7.41
N GLY A 519 24.86 -4.81 7.08
CA GLY A 519 25.10 -3.62 7.89
C GLY A 519 25.73 -2.47 7.09
N PRO A 520 26.25 -1.44 7.77
CA PRO A 520 26.77 -0.23 7.13
C PRO A 520 28.27 -0.29 6.78
N ARG A 521 28.97 -1.42 6.98
CA ARG A 521 30.43 -1.52 6.81
C ARG A 521 30.79 -1.68 5.33
N VAL A 522 31.64 -0.82 4.77
CA VAL A 522 31.94 -0.81 3.33
C VAL A 522 33.42 -1.00 3.08
N ALA A 523 33.80 -2.06 2.35
CA ALA A 523 35.13 -2.17 1.77
C ALA A 523 35.20 -1.30 0.50
N ILE A 524 36.32 -0.59 0.31
CA ILE A 524 36.58 0.23 -0.88
C ILE A 524 37.90 -0.27 -1.48
N LEU A 525 37.90 -0.63 -2.77
CA LEU A 525 39.10 -1.09 -3.49
C LEU A 525 39.14 -0.53 -4.91
N GLY A 526 40.32 -0.24 -5.45
CA GLY A 526 40.42 0.22 -6.83
C GLY A 526 41.77 0.82 -7.22
N ASN A 527 41.92 1.22 -8.48
CA ASN A 527 43.18 1.67 -9.07
C ASN A 527 43.41 3.20 -9.00
N SER A 528 42.81 3.87 -8.02
CA SER A 528 42.91 5.33 -7.85
C SER A 528 42.65 5.75 -6.39
N GLU A 529 43.71 6.16 -5.67
CA GLU A 529 43.64 6.71 -4.32
C GLU A 529 42.60 7.84 -4.21
N SER A 530 42.64 8.82 -5.12
CA SER A 530 41.73 9.98 -5.12
C SER A 530 40.25 9.58 -5.23
N LEU A 531 39.92 8.60 -6.07
CA LEU A 531 38.54 8.12 -6.22
C LEU A 531 38.12 7.24 -5.04
N GLY A 532 39.06 6.51 -4.43
CA GLY A 532 38.88 5.81 -3.16
C GLY A 532 38.57 6.76 -2.00
N LEU A 533 39.28 7.89 -1.89
CA LEU A 533 39.04 8.94 -0.89
C LEU A 533 37.69 9.64 -1.09
N LEU A 534 37.32 10.01 -2.31
CA LEU A 534 36.00 10.57 -2.61
C LEU A 534 34.86 9.59 -2.24
N THR A 535 35.07 8.29 -2.46
CA THR A 535 34.13 7.25 -2.04
C THR A 535 34.06 7.13 -0.51
N TYR A 536 35.19 7.22 0.18
CA TYR A 536 35.27 7.18 1.64
C TYR A 536 34.53 8.36 2.29
N ASP A 537 34.74 9.59 1.82
CA ASP A 537 34.06 10.78 2.34
C ASP A 537 32.56 10.80 2.01
N ALA A 538 32.17 10.30 0.82
CA ALA A 538 30.77 10.06 0.50
C ALA A 538 30.13 9.03 1.45
N CYS A 539 30.84 7.94 1.78
CA CYS A 539 30.34 6.93 2.72
C CYS A 539 30.09 7.53 4.12
N LEU A 540 31.03 8.34 4.63
CA LEU A 540 30.84 9.04 5.91
C LEU A 540 29.65 10.02 5.86
N THR A 541 29.49 10.74 4.74
CA THR A 541 28.41 11.72 4.54
C THR A 541 27.01 11.06 4.56
N GLU A 542 26.86 9.87 3.98
CA GLU A 542 25.61 9.10 3.99
C GLU A 542 25.42 8.22 5.25
N GLY A 543 26.34 8.30 6.23
CA GLY A 543 26.26 7.59 7.51
C GLY A 543 26.70 6.12 7.46
N LEU A 544 27.40 5.71 6.40
CA LEU A 544 28.05 4.40 6.29
C LEU A 544 29.39 4.38 7.04
N ARG A 545 29.96 3.18 7.20
CA ARG A 545 31.22 2.93 7.92
C ARG A 545 32.26 2.37 6.94
N PRO A 546 32.93 3.21 6.16
CA PRO A 546 33.94 2.74 5.22
C PRO A 546 35.17 2.21 5.97
N LEU A 547 35.74 1.12 5.47
CA LEU A 547 37.09 0.66 5.80
C LEU A 547 38.12 1.56 5.09
N ARG A 548 39.39 1.47 5.47
CA ARG A 548 40.47 2.16 4.74
C ARG A 548 40.47 1.68 3.28
N PRO A 549 40.47 2.59 2.27
CA PRO A 549 40.54 2.18 0.87
C PRO A 549 41.80 1.38 0.54
N LEU A 550 41.63 0.31 -0.24
CA LEU A 550 42.70 -0.48 -0.84
C LEU A 550 43.00 0.10 -2.22
N ASP A 551 44.06 0.91 -2.31
CA ASP A 551 44.60 1.33 -3.60
C ASP A 551 45.43 0.19 -4.22
N LEU A 552 45.03 -0.23 -5.41
CA LEU A 552 45.72 -1.22 -6.25
C LEU A 552 46.80 -0.57 -7.14
N THR A 553 46.90 0.77 -7.12
CA THR A 553 47.69 1.62 -8.02
C THR A 553 47.17 1.66 -9.45
N THR A 554 47.52 2.72 -10.20
CA THR A 554 47.05 2.98 -11.58
C THR A 554 47.51 1.95 -12.62
N ALA A 555 48.41 1.03 -12.25
CA ALA A 555 48.88 -0.06 -13.09
C ALA A 555 48.08 -1.36 -12.92
N ALA A 556 47.13 -1.43 -11.97
CA ALA A 556 46.34 -2.64 -11.71
C ALA A 556 45.46 -3.02 -12.90
N GLY A 557 45.59 -4.27 -13.35
CA GLY A 557 44.80 -4.85 -14.42
C GLY A 557 43.58 -5.63 -13.92
N PRO A 558 42.77 -6.20 -14.83
CA PRO A 558 41.57 -6.95 -14.48
C PRO A 558 41.78 -8.12 -13.51
N ALA A 559 42.96 -8.76 -13.52
CA ALA A 559 43.32 -9.83 -12.59
C ALA A 559 43.45 -9.32 -11.14
N ASP A 560 44.14 -8.19 -10.93
CA ASP A 560 44.31 -7.58 -9.61
C ASP A 560 42.96 -7.17 -9.01
N PHE A 561 42.08 -6.59 -9.84
CA PHE A 561 40.70 -6.27 -9.48
C PHE A 561 39.88 -7.48 -9.06
N ARG A 562 39.99 -8.61 -9.78
CA ARG A 562 39.32 -9.86 -9.41
C ARG A 562 39.81 -10.40 -8.07
N ASP A 563 41.12 -10.50 -7.90
CA ASP A 563 41.71 -11.15 -6.74
C ASP A 563 41.49 -10.29 -5.47
N ALA A 564 41.55 -8.96 -5.60
CA ALA A 564 41.16 -8.02 -4.54
C ALA A 564 39.66 -8.08 -4.21
N LEU A 565 38.78 -8.18 -5.21
CA LEU A 565 37.33 -8.29 -4.99
C LEU A 565 36.95 -9.63 -4.34
N ALA A 566 37.58 -10.74 -4.73
CA ALA A 566 37.37 -12.04 -4.10
C ALA A 566 37.78 -12.01 -2.60
N ALA A 567 38.93 -11.39 -2.28
CA ALA A 567 39.36 -11.18 -0.90
C ALA A 567 38.39 -10.27 -0.11
N ALA A 568 37.95 -9.16 -0.70
CA ALA A 568 36.99 -8.23 -0.08
C ALA A 568 35.61 -8.87 0.12
N LEU A 569 35.18 -9.81 -0.74
CA LEU A 569 33.96 -10.57 -0.57
C LEU A 569 34.05 -11.58 0.58
N ALA A 570 35.22 -12.22 0.79
CA ALA A 570 35.45 -13.18 1.87
C ALA A 570 35.63 -12.54 3.27
N ASP A 571 36.02 -11.26 3.35
CA ASP A 571 36.33 -10.56 4.61
C ASP A 571 35.09 -10.23 5.47
N GLU A 572 34.82 -10.97 6.55
CA GLU A 572 33.66 -10.71 7.44
C GLU A 572 33.64 -9.32 8.12
N THR A 573 34.71 -8.52 8.02
CA THR A 573 34.73 -7.15 8.55
C THR A 573 33.94 -6.14 7.73
N SER A 574 33.52 -6.49 6.50
CA SER A 574 32.72 -5.64 5.59
C SER A 574 31.34 -6.25 5.26
N ASP A 575 30.33 -5.39 5.05
CA ASP A 575 28.94 -5.74 4.70
C ASP A 575 28.60 -5.48 3.22
N ALA A 576 29.44 -4.72 2.52
CA ALA A 576 29.32 -4.31 1.11
C ALA A 576 30.70 -3.97 0.53
N VAL A 577 30.84 -3.98 -0.80
CA VAL A 577 32.08 -3.62 -1.51
C VAL A 577 31.82 -2.56 -2.57
N VAL A 578 32.61 -1.48 -2.56
CA VAL A 578 32.67 -0.49 -3.65
C VAL A 578 33.99 -0.66 -4.40
N VAL A 579 33.90 -0.91 -5.70
CA VAL A 579 35.04 -0.99 -6.62
C VAL A 579 35.18 0.35 -7.34
N THR A 580 36.33 1.02 -7.24
CA THR A 580 36.63 2.26 -7.96
C THR A 580 37.54 1.99 -9.16
N ALA A 581 37.15 2.45 -10.35
CA ALA A 581 37.85 2.12 -11.60
C ALA A 581 38.08 3.35 -12.49
N ILE A 582 39.33 3.53 -12.90
CA ILE A 582 39.75 4.39 -14.01
C ILE A 582 40.44 3.52 -15.08
N PRO A 583 40.60 3.99 -16.34
CA PRO A 583 41.41 3.29 -17.34
C PRO A 583 42.82 3.04 -16.80
N TRP A 584 43.33 1.82 -16.95
CA TRP A 584 44.71 1.49 -16.58
C TRP A 584 45.68 1.85 -17.71
N VAL A 585 46.98 1.84 -17.40
CA VAL A 585 48.04 2.02 -18.40
C VAL A 585 48.61 0.65 -18.73
N GLY A 586 48.42 0.18 -19.97
CA GLY A 586 49.00 -1.09 -20.44
C GLY A 586 50.53 -1.03 -20.57
N GLU A 587 51.20 -2.18 -20.69
CA GLU A 587 52.67 -2.28 -20.76
C GLU A 587 53.30 -1.41 -21.86
N ASN A 588 52.55 -1.14 -22.94
CA ASN A 588 52.97 -0.31 -24.07
C ASN A 588 52.80 1.21 -23.83
N GLY A 589 52.35 1.65 -22.65
CA GLY A 589 52.14 3.06 -22.31
C GLY A 589 50.90 3.71 -22.95
N ALA A 590 50.02 2.91 -23.55
CA ALA A 590 48.74 3.35 -24.11
C ALA A 590 47.57 2.88 -23.22
N THR A 591 46.48 3.64 -23.22
CA THR A 591 45.16 3.16 -22.81
C THR A 591 44.64 2.22 -23.89
N GLU A 592 44.20 1.02 -23.52
CA GLU A 592 43.74 0.03 -24.49
C GLU A 592 42.26 0.24 -24.85
N SER A 593 41.79 -0.43 -25.91
CA SER A 593 40.43 -0.27 -26.43
C SER A 593 39.64 -1.56 -26.23
N GLY A 594 38.93 -1.64 -25.11
CA GLY A 594 38.17 -2.83 -24.69
C GLY A 594 38.10 -3.01 -23.17
N ASP A 595 38.85 -2.20 -22.41
CA ASP A 595 39.06 -2.26 -20.95
C ASP A 595 37.78 -2.57 -20.15
N GLY A 596 36.68 -1.91 -20.50
CA GLY A 596 35.39 -2.08 -19.83
C GLY A 596 34.81 -3.50 -19.89
N GLU A 597 34.97 -4.21 -21.00
CA GLU A 597 34.47 -5.59 -21.15
C GLU A 597 35.36 -6.60 -20.42
N VAL A 598 36.68 -6.43 -20.51
CA VAL A 598 37.65 -7.33 -19.84
C VAL A 598 37.54 -7.20 -18.33
N LEU A 599 37.48 -5.97 -17.81
CA LEU A 599 37.24 -5.72 -16.38
C LEU A 599 35.88 -6.25 -15.94
N ALA A 600 34.82 -6.09 -16.75
CA ALA A 600 33.50 -6.65 -16.43
C ALA A 600 33.50 -8.18 -16.32
N ALA A 601 34.27 -8.88 -17.16
CA ALA A 601 34.44 -10.32 -17.08
C ALA A 601 35.17 -10.73 -15.77
N SER A 602 36.28 -10.08 -15.44
CA SER A 602 37.06 -10.39 -14.24
C SER A 602 36.34 -10.05 -12.92
N LEU A 603 35.58 -8.96 -12.87
CA LEU A 603 34.74 -8.64 -11.70
C LEU A 603 33.62 -9.66 -11.50
N ARG A 604 33.03 -10.20 -12.59
CA ARG A 604 32.08 -11.32 -12.51
C ARG A 604 32.72 -12.62 -12.06
N GLU A 605 33.94 -12.91 -12.52
CA GLU A 605 34.71 -14.09 -12.10
C GLU A 605 34.89 -14.10 -10.57
N ALA A 606 35.25 -12.96 -9.98
CA ALA A 606 35.34 -12.81 -8.52
C ALA A 606 34.00 -13.05 -7.82
N VAL A 607 32.92 -12.41 -8.26
CA VAL A 607 31.58 -12.57 -7.66
C VAL A 607 31.08 -14.02 -7.77
N ALA A 608 31.35 -14.70 -8.88
CA ALA A 608 30.98 -16.10 -9.10
C ALA A 608 31.84 -17.10 -8.30
N SER A 609 33.04 -16.72 -7.85
CA SER A 609 33.92 -17.61 -7.06
C SER A 609 33.51 -17.76 -5.59
N VAL A 610 32.59 -16.93 -5.08
CA VAL A 610 32.22 -16.86 -3.66
C VAL A 610 30.84 -17.49 -3.42
N PRO A 611 30.71 -18.48 -2.51
CA PRO A 611 29.43 -19.07 -2.17
C PRO A 611 28.41 -18.05 -1.63
N ALA A 612 27.14 -18.22 -2.01
CA ALA A 612 26.06 -17.32 -1.59
C ALA A 612 25.70 -17.47 -0.09
N PRO A 613 25.23 -16.41 0.58
CA PRO A 613 24.97 -15.07 0.06
C PRO A 613 26.23 -14.18 0.04
N ALA A 614 26.63 -13.75 -1.15
CA ALA A 614 27.64 -12.70 -1.31
C ALA A 614 27.12 -11.34 -0.80
N LYS A 615 28.04 -10.42 -0.57
CA LYS A 615 27.74 -9.01 -0.24
C LYS A 615 27.35 -8.24 -1.50
N PRO A 616 26.59 -7.13 -1.42
CA PRO A 616 26.43 -6.23 -2.55
C PRO A 616 27.77 -5.65 -3.00
N VAL A 617 28.02 -5.75 -4.30
CA VAL A 617 29.14 -5.10 -5.01
C VAL A 617 28.59 -3.99 -5.89
N VAL A 618 29.24 -2.82 -5.87
CA VAL A 618 28.93 -1.69 -6.76
C VAL A 618 30.20 -1.16 -7.42
N VAL A 619 30.12 -0.71 -8.66
CA VAL A 619 31.26 -0.14 -9.40
C VAL A 619 31.08 1.37 -9.56
N VAL A 620 32.13 2.14 -9.26
CA VAL A 620 32.26 3.56 -9.58
C VAL A 620 33.29 3.69 -10.69
N HIS A 621 32.93 4.29 -11.82
CA HIS A 621 33.84 4.41 -12.96
C HIS A 621 33.90 5.85 -13.52
N VAL A 622 35.06 6.22 -14.05
CA VAL A 622 35.31 7.52 -14.71
C VAL A 622 35.92 7.26 -16.09
N GLU A 623 35.35 7.84 -17.15
CA GLU A 623 35.75 7.70 -18.56
C GLU A 623 35.89 6.27 -19.14
N MET A 624 35.63 5.21 -18.36
CA MET A 624 35.57 3.83 -18.86
C MET A 624 34.26 3.61 -19.64
N GLY A 625 34.31 3.89 -20.95
CA GLY A 625 33.25 3.55 -21.90
C GLY A 625 32.98 2.04 -21.97
N GLY A 626 31.74 1.65 -22.29
CA GLY A 626 31.31 0.25 -22.37
C GLY A 626 31.18 -0.49 -21.04
N LEU A 627 31.98 -0.18 -20.01
CA LEU A 627 32.01 -0.90 -18.73
C LEU A 627 30.63 -1.07 -18.07
N ALA A 628 29.81 -0.01 -18.03
CA ALA A 628 28.49 -0.06 -17.42
C ALA A 628 27.49 -0.94 -18.21
N GLU A 629 27.60 -0.96 -19.54
CA GLU A 629 26.81 -1.86 -20.39
C GLU A 629 27.31 -3.29 -20.24
N ALA A 630 28.63 -3.50 -20.34
CA ALA A 630 29.28 -4.79 -20.19
C ALA A 630 28.95 -5.48 -18.86
N LEU A 631 28.94 -4.74 -17.73
CA LEU A 631 28.54 -5.24 -16.40
C LEU A 631 27.04 -5.51 -16.25
N ALA A 632 26.19 -4.86 -17.05
CA ALA A 632 24.75 -5.09 -17.08
C ALA A 632 24.32 -6.23 -18.01
N VAL A 633 25.13 -6.59 -19.03
CA VAL A 633 24.84 -7.73 -19.94
C VAL A 633 25.01 -9.07 -19.24
N ALA A 634 23.97 -9.50 -18.51
CA ALA A 634 23.71 -10.90 -18.18
C ALA A 634 22.63 -11.43 -19.15
N THR A 635 23.05 -12.11 -20.21
CA THR A 635 22.14 -12.61 -21.26
C THR A 635 21.31 -13.80 -20.77
N SER A 636 20.05 -13.53 -20.40
CA SER A 636 18.96 -14.50 -20.22
C SER A 636 19.26 -15.67 -19.26
N THR A 637 19.08 -15.43 -17.95
CA THR A 637 19.12 -16.47 -16.91
C THR A 637 17.89 -17.38 -16.94
N ARG A 638 17.76 -18.19 -18.00
CA ARG A 638 16.83 -19.33 -18.01
C ARG A 638 17.55 -20.54 -17.39
N PRO A 639 16.98 -21.24 -16.39
CA PRO A 639 17.45 -22.56 -16.04
C PRO A 639 17.37 -23.46 -17.28
N VAL A 640 18.47 -24.14 -17.63
CA VAL A 640 18.40 -25.20 -18.65
C VAL A 640 17.46 -26.27 -18.10
N ALA A 641 16.31 -26.44 -18.76
CA ALA A 641 15.30 -27.39 -18.31
C ALA A 641 15.92 -28.79 -18.22
N ALA A 642 16.01 -29.32 -16.99
CA ALA A 642 16.59 -30.63 -16.73
C ALA A 642 15.92 -31.66 -17.63
N GLY A 643 16.71 -32.27 -18.51
CA GLY A 643 16.18 -32.92 -19.72
C GLY A 643 15.06 -33.89 -19.43
N ALA A 644 13.96 -33.77 -20.18
CA ALA A 644 12.84 -34.70 -20.10
C ALA A 644 13.36 -36.13 -20.29
N ARG A 645 13.36 -36.93 -19.21
CA ARG A 645 13.71 -38.35 -19.26
C ARG A 645 12.66 -39.06 -20.12
N THR A 646 12.98 -39.22 -21.39
CA THR A 646 12.13 -39.87 -22.39
C THR A 646 11.88 -41.31 -21.96
N ALA A 647 10.65 -41.59 -21.56
CA ALA A 647 10.22 -42.94 -21.19
C ALA A 647 10.23 -43.84 -22.43
N SER A 648 11.27 -44.66 -22.56
CA SER A 648 11.49 -45.53 -23.72
C SER A 648 10.62 -46.79 -23.67
N THR A 649 9.40 -46.68 -24.20
CA THR A 649 8.56 -47.86 -24.51
C THR A 649 8.92 -48.39 -25.90
N PRO A 650 9.24 -49.69 -26.07
CA PRO A 650 9.92 -50.18 -27.28
C PRO A 650 8.97 -50.45 -28.47
N ALA A 651 9.40 -50.06 -29.67
CA ALA A 651 8.85 -50.52 -30.94
C ALA A 651 9.80 -51.53 -31.61
N ARG A 652 9.25 -52.56 -32.27
CA ARG A 652 10.02 -53.63 -32.93
C ARG A 652 10.48 -53.23 -34.36
N PRO A 653 11.54 -53.86 -34.89
CA PRO A 653 12.29 -53.32 -36.04
C PRO A 653 11.71 -53.70 -37.41
N ALA A 654 12.06 -52.91 -38.42
CA ALA A 654 11.95 -53.25 -39.84
C ALA A 654 13.25 -52.89 -40.58
N THR A 655 13.71 -53.82 -41.42
CA THR A 655 15.00 -53.92 -42.11
C THR A 655 15.26 -52.91 -43.25
N GLY A 656 16.52 -52.49 -43.40
CA GLY A 656 17.10 -51.85 -44.60
C GLY A 656 18.39 -51.09 -44.24
N GLY A 657 19.52 -51.17 -44.94
CA GLY A 657 19.79 -51.71 -46.28
C GLY A 657 20.18 -50.58 -47.24
N ALA A 658 21.30 -49.86 -47.07
CA ALA A 658 22.72 -50.24 -47.29
C ALA A 658 23.28 -49.68 -48.62
N ALA A 659 24.62 -49.55 -48.71
CA ALA A 659 25.42 -48.93 -49.78
C ALA A 659 25.33 -47.38 -49.91
N GLY A 660 26.41 -46.67 -50.29
CA GLY A 660 27.82 -47.11 -50.41
C GLY A 660 28.74 -46.17 -51.23
N ALA A 661 30.06 -46.30 -50.99
CA ALA A 661 31.20 -45.66 -51.71
C ALA A 661 31.30 -44.12 -51.66
N GLY A 662 32.48 -43.47 -51.79
CA GLY A 662 33.88 -43.92 -51.86
C GLY A 662 34.82 -42.76 -51.42
N ALA A 663 36.00 -42.98 -50.82
CA ALA A 663 37.29 -43.38 -51.42
C ALA A 663 37.90 -42.29 -52.36
N GLY A 664 39.17 -41.88 -52.26
CA GLY A 664 40.30 -42.26 -51.37
C GLY A 664 41.34 -41.12 -51.26
N ALA A 665 42.29 -41.15 -50.31
CA ALA A 665 43.63 -41.77 -50.40
C ALA A 665 44.66 -40.89 -51.17
N ASP A 666 45.97 -40.89 -50.92
CA ASP A 666 46.89 -41.52 -49.93
C ASP A 666 48.15 -40.60 -49.84
N ALA A 667 49.25 -40.77 -49.10
CA ALA A 667 49.86 -41.75 -48.18
C ALA A 667 50.94 -40.97 -47.35
N GLY A 668 51.70 -41.49 -46.35
CA GLY A 668 51.83 -42.82 -45.72
C GLY A 668 53.11 -42.87 -44.85
N SER A 669 53.58 -44.08 -44.47
CA SER A 669 54.82 -44.36 -43.68
C SER A 669 54.78 -44.02 -42.17
N GLU A 670 55.21 -44.84 -41.20
CA GLU A 670 55.68 -46.25 -41.18
C GLU A 670 55.61 -46.87 -39.75
N ARG A 671 55.56 -48.23 -39.67
CA ARG A 671 56.01 -49.15 -38.57
C ARG A 671 55.61 -48.96 -37.08
N GLY A 672 55.23 -50.07 -36.44
CA GLY A 672 55.74 -50.42 -35.08
C GLY A 672 54.72 -50.69 -33.94
N ALA A 673 54.35 -51.96 -33.73
CA ALA A 673 53.56 -52.48 -32.58
C ALA A 673 54.50 -53.01 -31.44
N PRO A 674 54.07 -53.70 -30.33
CA PRO A 674 52.72 -54.15 -29.93
C PRO A 674 52.36 -54.15 -28.39
N THR A 675 51.10 -54.54 -28.06
CA THR A 675 50.55 -55.28 -26.86
C THR A 675 50.91 -54.88 -25.40
N GLN A 676 49.98 -54.80 -24.40
CA GLN A 676 49.09 -55.83 -23.77
C GLN A 676 49.91 -56.83 -22.88
N VAL A 677 49.52 -57.36 -21.68
CA VAL A 677 48.19 -57.82 -21.15
C VAL A 677 47.97 -57.50 -19.60
N PRO A 678 47.44 -58.29 -18.60
CA PRO A 678 46.61 -57.73 -17.49
C PRO A 678 46.83 -58.21 -15.99
N SER A 679 45.89 -57.82 -15.09
CA SER A 679 45.36 -58.57 -13.90
C SER A 679 45.93 -58.43 -12.47
N ALA A 680 45.10 -58.81 -11.47
CA ALA A 680 45.27 -58.76 -10.00
C ALA A 680 45.99 -60.02 -9.41
N PRO A 681 46.29 -60.21 -8.07
CA PRO A 681 45.28 -60.27 -6.97
C PRO A 681 45.71 -59.95 -5.48
N VAL A 682 44.68 -59.87 -4.62
CA VAL A 682 44.52 -60.24 -3.17
C VAL A 682 45.71 -60.77 -2.32
N LEU A 683 45.91 -60.21 -1.10
CA LEU A 683 45.97 -60.98 0.18
C LEU A 683 45.71 -60.15 1.47
N ARG A 684 45.68 -60.83 2.63
CA ARG A 684 45.22 -60.41 3.98
C ARG A 684 46.36 -60.00 4.93
N THR A 685 46.05 -59.15 5.92
CA THR A 685 46.35 -59.24 7.39
C THR A 685 45.94 -57.91 8.05
N ALA A 686 45.63 -57.74 9.34
CA ALA A 686 45.08 -58.59 10.41
C ALA A 686 44.77 -57.67 11.63
N ASP A 687 43.74 -57.98 12.43
CA ASP A 687 43.50 -57.41 13.78
C ASP A 687 44.54 -57.95 14.81
N PRO A 688 44.64 -57.49 16.10
CA PRO A 688 43.64 -56.74 16.89
C PRO A 688 44.17 -55.59 17.79
N THR A 689 43.27 -54.82 18.44
CA THR A 689 43.06 -54.79 19.93
C THR A 689 42.37 -53.52 20.46
N ALA A 690 41.47 -53.72 21.45
CA ALA A 690 40.99 -52.72 22.42
C ALA A 690 41.12 -53.33 23.84
N PRO A 691 41.21 -52.56 24.94
CA PRO A 691 40.02 -51.99 25.63
C PRO A 691 40.28 -50.57 26.22
N GLY A 692 39.37 -49.87 26.93
CA GLY A 692 37.95 -50.06 27.27
C GLY A 692 37.56 -49.38 28.61
N THR A 693 36.25 -49.29 28.93
CA THR A 693 35.65 -48.72 30.19
C THR A 693 35.76 -47.17 30.35
N THR A 694 34.89 -46.42 31.06
CA THR A 694 33.73 -46.71 31.96
C THR A 694 32.52 -45.75 31.72
N ASP A 695 31.31 -46.21 32.05
CA ASP A 695 30.07 -45.43 32.30
C ASP A 695 30.01 -44.95 33.79
N PRO A 696 28.94 -44.38 34.42
CA PRO A 696 27.63 -43.90 33.95
C PRO A 696 27.15 -42.54 34.54
N THR A 697 25.92 -42.07 34.22
CA THR A 697 24.80 -41.81 35.18
C THR A 697 23.64 -40.95 34.62
N ALA A 698 22.40 -41.22 35.10
CA ALA A 698 21.21 -40.38 34.96
C ALA A 698 20.18 -40.68 36.08
N PRO A 699 19.28 -39.73 36.40
CA PRO A 699 17.85 -40.00 36.66
C PRO A 699 16.94 -39.05 35.80
N GLY A 700 15.64 -39.26 35.56
CA GLY A 700 14.56 -39.83 36.39
C GLY A 700 13.85 -38.69 37.18
N THR A 701 12.53 -38.58 37.35
CA THR A 701 11.30 -39.36 36.96
C THR A 701 10.07 -38.46 37.28
N ALA A 702 8.77 -38.68 37.00
CA ALA A 702 7.92 -39.73 36.39
C ALA A 702 6.55 -39.09 35.93
N ALA A 703 5.57 -39.87 35.47
CA ALA A 703 4.18 -39.42 35.16
C ALA A 703 3.10 -40.48 35.56
N PRO A 704 1.81 -40.12 35.79
CA PRO A 704 0.70 -41.06 36.02
C PRO A 704 -0.48 -40.98 34.99
N ALA A 705 -1.39 -41.98 34.97
CA ALA A 705 -2.60 -42.12 34.12
C ALA A 705 -3.72 -42.88 34.89
N ALA A 706 -4.94 -43.21 34.43
CA ALA A 706 -5.69 -43.20 33.14
C ALA A 706 -7.21 -42.98 33.47
N PRO A 707 -8.30 -43.47 32.79
CA PRO A 707 -8.54 -44.17 31.49
C PRO A 707 -9.60 -43.45 30.58
N GLY A 708 -10.14 -43.99 29.47
CA GLY A 708 -9.68 -45.12 28.64
C GLY A 708 -10.70 -46.01 27.86
N THR A 709 -11.97 -45.63 27.58
CA THR A 709 -12.93 -46.51 26.85
C THR A 709 -13.79 -45.84 25.75
N THR A 710 -13.71 -46.36 24.50
CA THR A 710 -14.78 -46.60 23.46
C THR A 710 -15.88 -45.54 23.21
N ASP A 711 -16.32 -45.18 21.98
CA ASP A 711 -16.10 -45.56 20.56
C ASP A 711 -16.89 -44.51 19.69
N PRO A 712 -16.95 -44.51 18.33
CA PRO A 712 -16.06 -45.01 17.27
C PRO A 712 -15.61 -43.87 16.30
N THR A 713 -15.14 -44.23 15.10
CA THR A 713 -14.55 -43.34 14.07
C THR A 713 -15.51 -42.42 13.28
N ASP A 714 -15.03 -41.22 12.92
CA ASP A 714 -15.49 -40.41 11.77
C ASP A 714 -14.24 -39.85 11.02
N PRO A 715 -14.14 -39.87 9.67
CA PRO A 715 -12.86 -39.65 8.99
C PRO A 715 -12.67 -38.25 8.39
N GLY A 716 -11.52 -37.65 8.71
CA GLY A 716 -10.86 -36.69 7.80
C GLY A 716 -11.26 -35.22 7.93
N THR A 717 -10.60 -34.51 8.84
CA THR A 717 -10.31 -33.07 8.65
C THR A 717 -8.90 -32.81 9.14
N ALA A 718 -7.92 -32.99 8.25
CA ALA A 718 -6.56 -32.53 8.50
C ALA A 718 -6.58 -30.99 8.56
N ALA A 719 -6.24 -30.42 9.71
CA ALA A 719 -5.87 -29.01 9.77
C ALA A 719 -4.64 -28.81 8.87
N PRO A 720 -4.55 -27.72 8.07
CA PRO A 720 -3.33 -27.41 7.36
C PRO A 720 -2.26 -27.07 8.38
N GLU A 721 -1.24 -27.93 8.51
CA GLU A 721 -0.04 -27.60 9.28
C GLU A 721 0.55 -26.31 8.71
N THR A 722 0.79 -25.33 9.57
CA THR A 722 1.45 -24.08 9.19
C THR A 722 2.95 -24.34 9.04
N THR A 723 3.34 -24.97 7.93
CA THR A 723 4.71 -24.86 7.43
C THR A 723 4.99 -23.38 7.21
N ASP A 724 5.94 -22.84 7.97
CA ASP A 724 6.49 -21.50 7.70
C ASP A 724 6.89 -21.42 6.22
N PRO A 725 6.52 -20.36 5.50
CA PRO A 725 6.99 -20.13 4.14
C PRO A 725 8.47 -19.72 4.22
N ALA A 726 9.36 -20.72 4.31
CA ALA A 726 10.79 -20.55 4.15
C ALA A 726 11.04 -19.67 2.92
N ALA A 727 11.74 -18.55 3.12
CA ALA A 727 11.82 -17.49 2.13
C ALA A 727 12.27 -18.07 0.77
N PRO A 728 11.57 -17.76 -0.35
CA PRO A 728 11.80 -18.43 -1.62
C PRO A 728 13.27 -18.26 -2.04
N SER A 729 14.00 -19.37 -2.09
CA SER A 729 15.40 -19.40 -2.50
C SER A 729 15.48 -19.00 -3.98
N LEU A 730 15.99 -17.78 -4.21
CA LEU A 730 16.09 -17.19 -5.53
C LEU A 730 16.98 -18.08 -6.41
N PRO A 731 16.49 -18.56 -7.58
CA PRO A 731 17.24 -19.49 -8.43
C PRO A 731 18.48 -18.82 -9.03
N ASP A 732 19.45 -19.65 -9.47
CA ASP A 732 20.80 -19.24 -9.89
C ASP A 732 20.85 -17.91 -10.67
N ARG A 733 21.41 -16.89 -10.01
CA ARG A 733 21.60 -15.56 -10.56
C ARG A 733 23.04 -15.42 -11.07
N GLN A 734 23.20 -15.29 -12.39
CA GLN A 734 24.36 -14.58 -12.93
C GLN A 734 24.22 -13.10 -12.53
N ALA A 735 24.89 -12.71 -11.45
CA ALA A 735 24.74 -11.39 -10.84
C ALA A 735 25.22 -10.28 -11.81
N THR A 736 24.31 -9.39 -12.18
CA THR A 736 24.67 -8.09 -12.76
C THR A 736 25.27 -7.22 -11.67
N ILE A 737 26.31 -6.45 -12.00
CA ILE A 737 26.97 -5.55 -11.04
C ILE A 737 26.63 -4.12 -11.46
N PRO A 738 25.94 -3.33 -10.62
CA PRO A 738 25.54 -1.98 -10.99
C PRO A 738 26.76 -1.04 -11.03
N ALA A 739 26.85 -0.25 -12.10
CA ALA A 739 27.93 0.69 -12.37
C ALA A 739 27.43 2.13 -12.41
N TYR A 740 28.16 3.03 -11.75
CA TYR A 740 27.80 4.43 -11.53
C TYR A 740 28.93 5.37 -11.98
N PRO A 741 28.62 6.50 -12.63
CA PRO A 741 29.62 7.44 -13.14
C PRO A 741 30.15 8.42 -12.06
N ALA A 742 29.81 8.20 -10.78
CA ALA A 742 30.18 9.07 -9.67
C ALA A 742 30.07 8.30 -8.33
N ALA A 743 30.97 8.58 -7.40
CA ALA A 743 31.05 7.87 -6.12
C ALA A 743 29.81 8.14 -5.24
N GLU A 744 29.36 9.39 -5.21
CA GLU A 744 28.20 9.85 -4.46
C GLU A 744 26.91 9.15 -4.90
N ARG A 745 26.78 8.79 -6.18
CA ARG A 745 25.62 8.06 -6.70
C ARG A 745 25.61 6.60 -6.25
N ALA A 746 26.75 5.91 -6.39
CA ALA A 746 26.89 4.52 -5.92
C ALA A 746 26.66 4.42 -4.41
N VAL A 747 27.33 5.28 -3.65
CA VAL A 747 27.27 5.30 -2.18
C VAL A 747 25.87 5.66 -1.67
N ARG A 748 25.17 6.62 -2.29
CA ARG A 748 23.81 6.99 -1.87
C ARG A 748 22.78 5.91 -2.21
N ALA A 749 22.92 5.22 -3.34
CA ALA A 749 22.13 4.02 -3.63
C ALA A 749 22.39 2.90 -2.60
N LEU A 750 23.66 2.64 -2.27
CA LEU A 750 24.05 1.67 -1.24
C LEU A 750 23.52 2.05 0.15
N ALA A 751 23.57 3.33 0.51
CA ALA A 751 23.07 3.81 1.79
C ALA A 751 21.56 3.64 1.94
N GLU A 752 20.79 3.88 0.87
CA GLU A 752 19.36 3.54 0.88
C GLU A 752 19.11 2.03 0.99
N ALA A 753 19.92 1.18 0.35
CA ALA A 753 19.84 -0.28 0.50
C ALA A 753 20.17 -0.74 1.93
N VAL A 754 21.15 -0.11 2.61
CA VAL A 754 21.45 -0.33 4.04
C VAL A 754 20.28 0.11 4.93
N ARG A 755 19.74 1.31 4.70
CA ARG A 755 18.58 1.84 5.45
C ARG A 755 17.36 0.91 5.33
N TYR A 756 17.06 0.46 4.12
CA TYR A 756 15.97 -0.49 3.86
C TYR A 756 16.24 -1.89 4.44
N ALA A 757 17.46 -2.41 4.34
CA ALA A 757 17.83 -3.71 4.92
C ALA A 757 17.70 -3.70 6.46
N GLN A 758 18.09 -2.60 7.11
CA GLN A 758 17.86 -2.39 8.54
C GLN A 758 16.37 -2.32 8.87
N TRP A 759 15.60 -1.48 8.17
CA TRP A 759 14.16 -1.36 8.37
C TRP A 759 13.45 -2.71 8.22
N ARG A 760 13.80 -3.51 7.20
CA ARG A 760 13.19 -4.82 6.94
C ARG A 760 13.48 -5.83 8.05
N ARG A 761 14.67 -5.78 8.68
CA ARG A 761 14.98 -6.58 9.87
C ARG A 761 14.17 -6.14 11.10
N GLN A 762 14.02 -4.83 11.31
CA GLN A 762 13.19 -4.30 12.40
C GLN A 762 11.70 -4.62 12.21
N ALA A 763 11.20 -4.50 10.97
CA ALA A 763 9.79 -4.74 10.63
C ALA A 763 9.37 -6.22 10.69
N ALA A 764 10.32 -7.16 10.75
CA ALA A 764 10.04 -8.58 10.98
C ALA A 764 9.51 -8.84 12.40
N GLU A 765 9.84 -7.99 13.37
CA GLU A 765 9.25 -7.98 14.69
C GLU A 765 8.35 -6.73 14.87
N PRO A 766 7.03 -6.83 14.64
CA PRO A 766 6.14 -5.70 14.89
C PRO A 766 6.13 -5.32 16.38
N GLY A 767 6.14 -4.01 16.66
CA GLY A 767 5.78 -3.49 17.99
C GLY A 767 4.31 -3.74 18.31
N ARG A 768 3.92 -3.55 19.57
CA ARG A 768 2.55 -3.72 20.06
C ARG A 768 1.92 -2.38 20.38
N VAL A 769 0.65 -2.21 20.04
CA VAL A 769 -0.17 -1.12 20.61
C VAL A 769 -0.56 -1.59 22.02
N PRO A 770 -0.27 -0.84 23.10
CA PRO A 770 -0.63 -1.26 24.44
C PRO A 770 -2.15 -1.25 24.67
N GLU A 771 -2.57 -2.08 25.62
CA GLU A 771 -3.87 -2.03 26.27
C GLU A 771 -3.66 -1.52 27.69
N TYR A 772 -4.57 -0.67 28.16
CA TYR A 772 -4.51 -0.03 29.48
C TYR A 772 -5.84 -0.26 30.20
N GLU A 773 -5.81 -0.91 31.37
CA GLU A 773 -7.01 -1.24 32.15
C GLU A 773 -7.65 0.00 32.83
N ASP A 774 -7.00 1.16 32.77
CA ASP A 774 -7.43 2.43 33.38
C ASP A 774 -8.10 3.41 32.39
N ILE A 775 -8.38 2.98 31.15
CA ILE A 775 -9.08 3.79 30.14
C ILE A 775 -10.61 3.63 30.26
N ASP A 776 -11.31 4.76 30.34
CA ASP A 776 -12.78 4.86 30.33
C ASP A 776 -13.27 5.39 28.97
N GLU A 777 -13.18 4.54 27.94
CA GLU A 777 -13.61 4.84 26.57
C GLU A 777 -15.10 5.21 26.52
N GLY A 778 -15.96 4.52 27.27
CA GLY A 778 -17.40 4.79 27.30
C GLY A 778 -17.74 6.15 27.91
N GLY A 779 -17.07 6.54 29.01
CA GLY A 779 -17.22 7.86 29.62
C GLY A 779 -16.66 8.98 28.75
N ALA A 780 -15.59 8.72 27.98
CA ALA A 780 -15.04 9.65 27.00
C ALA A 780 -15.97 9.83 25.78
N ALA A 781 -16.51 8.75 25.22
CA ALA A 781 -17.50 8.79 24.14
C ALA A 781 -18.75 9.59 24.56
N ALA A 782 -19.32 9.32 25.74
CA ALA A 782 -20.49 10.04 26.24
C ALA A 782 -20.24 11.55 26.49
N LEU A 783 -19.00 11.95 26.78
CA LEU A 783 -18.59 13.36 26.84
C LEU A 783 -18.47 13.98 25.43
N ILE A 784 -17.90 13.25 24.47
CA ILE A 784 -17.76 13.69 23.06
C ILE A 784 -19.13 13.87 22.42
N GLU A 785 -20.04 12.90 22.56
CA GLU A 785 -21.42 12.97 22.09
C GLU A 785 -22.18 14.15 22.71
N ARG A 786 -22.06 14.33 24.05
CA ARG A 786 -22.65 15.47 24.79
C ARG A 786 -22.21 16.82 24.25
N VAL A 787 -20.94 16.98 23.85
CA VAL A 787 -20.42 18.23 23.31
C VAL A 787 -20.80 18.43 21.84
N LEU A 788 -20.73 17.39 21.00
CA LEU A 788 -21.07 17.49 19.58
C LEU A 788 -22.59 17.66 19.37
N GLY A 789 -23.41 16.88 20.08
CA GLY A 789 -24.88 16.93 19.98
C GLY A 789 -25.50 18.24 20.48
N ALA A 790 -24.78 19.01 21.31
CA ALA A 790 -25.19 20.36 21.71
C ALA A 790 -24.99 21.42 20.59
N GLY A 791 -24.17 21.12 19.57
CA GLY A 791 -23.88 21.99 18.43
C GLY A 791 -24.70 21.62 17.20
N GLY A 792 -26.02 21.89 17.24
CA GLY A 792 -27.00 21.46 16.22
C GLY A 792 -26.92 22.11 14.83
N ASP A 793 -25.77 22.00 14.15
CA ASP A 793 -25.59 22.32 12.73
C ASP A 793 -24.60 21.30 12.10
N PRO A 794 -25.00 20.45 11.14
CA PRO A 794 -24.11 19.47 10.51
C PRO A 794 -23.02 20.10 9.62
N ASP A 795 -23.10 21.38 9.25
CA ASP A 795 -22.03 22.12 8.56
C ASP A 795 -20.99 22.72 9.55
N ALA A 796 -21.12 22.46 10.85
CA ALA A 796 -20.26 23.03 11.90
C ALA A 796 -18.78 22.62 11.75
N ARG A 797 -17.89 23.62 11.81
CA ARG A 797 -16.43 23.50 11.56
C ARG A 797 -15.62 22.86 12.71
N GLY A 798 -16.28 22.06 13.55
CA GLY A 798 -15.73 21.52 14.80
C GLY A 798 -15.74 22.50 15.98
N VAL A 799 -15.60 21.95 17.19
CA VAL A 799 -15.68 22.65 18.47
C VAL A 799 -14.36 22.49 19.23
N THR A 800 -13.81 23.57 19.78
CA THR A 800 -12.66 23.50 20.69
C THR A 800 -13.19 23.40 22.13
N LEU A 801 -12.73 22.40 22.89
CA LEU A 801 -13.20 22.13 24.25
C LEU A 801 -12.79 23.23 25.25
N GLY A 802 -13.64 23.46 26.25
CA GLY A 802 -13.31 24.28 27.41
C GLY A 802 -12.31 23.59 28.33
N THR A 803 -11.55 24.35 29.13
CA THR A 803 -10.48 23.81 29.99
C THR A 803 -10.96 22.71 30.95
N ALA A 804 -12.22 22.76 31.39
CA ALA A 804 -12.83 21.73 32.22
C ALA A 804 -13.08 20.43 31.44
N ASP A 805 -13.70 20.52 30.25
CA ASP A 805 -14.00 19.37 29.39
C ASP A 805 -12.73 18.72 28.83
N VAL A 806 -11.69 19.53 28.53
CA VAL A 806 -10.34 19.04 28.21
C VAL A 806 -9.77 18.21 29.37
N GLY A 807 -9.90 18.69 30.60
CA GLY A 807 -9.46 17.98 31.80
C GLY A 807 -10.22 16.69 32.03
N GLU A 808 -11.56 16.71 31.89
CA GLU A 808 -12.41 15.52 32.01
C GLU A 808 -12.03 14.47 30.95
N LEU A 809 -11.97 14.86 29.67
CA LEU A 809 -11.69 13.93 28.57
C LEU A 809 -10.31 13.29 28.69
N LEU A 810 -9.28 14.09 28.99
CA LEU A 810 -7.91 13.58 29.13
C LEU A 810 -7.76 12.68 30.37
N SER A 811 -8.50 12.95 31.46
CA SER A 811 -8.47 12.07 32.64
C SER A 811 -9.05 10.67 32.38
N ARG A 812 -10.00 10.53 31.43
CA ARG A 812 -10.53 9.21 30.99
C ARG A 812 -9.47 8.31 30.35
N TYR A 813 -8.34 8.88 29.92
CA TYR A 813 -7.19 8.17 29.34
C TYR A 813 -5.96 8.17 30.26
N GLY A 814 -6.13 8.53 31.54
CA GLY A 814 -5.05 8.66 32.53
C GLY A 814 -4.20 9.94 32.41
N ILE A 815 -4.49 10.82 31.45
CA ILE A 815 -3.69 12.01 31.16
C ILE A 815 -4.11 13.16 32.10
N THR A 816 -3.37 13.34 33.19
CA THR A 816 -3.63 14.40 34.17
C THR A 816 -3.02 15.74 33.74
N VAL A 817 -3.87 16.75 33.50
CA VAL A 817 -3.47 18.13 33.22
C VAL A 817 -3.49 18.95 34.51
N LEU A 818 -2.40 19.67 34.81
CA LEU A 818 -2.27 20.44 36.05
C LEU A 818 -3.22 21.66 36.06
N PRO A 819 -4.05 21.83 37.10
CA PRO A 819 -5.06 22.88 37.14
C PRO A 819 -4.45 24.27 37.08
N THR A 820 -4.94 25.08 36.14
CA THR A 820 -4.65 26.50 36.02
C THR A 820 -5.88 27.27 36.52
N LEU A 821 -5.73 28.07 37.56
CA LEU A 821 -6.84 28.79 38.19
C LEU A 821 -6.88 30.27 37.72
N PRO A 822 -8.06 30.78 37.30
CA PRO A 822 -8.25 32.21 37.05
C PRO A 822 -7.88 33.07 38.25
N ALA A 823 -7.26 34.22 37.98
CA ALA A 823 -6.77 35.14 39.00
C ALA A 823 -6.94 36.61 38.58
N PRO A 824 -8.16 37.09 38.24
CA PRO A 824 -8.38 38.42 37.68
C PRO A 824 -8.09 39.58 38.65
N THR A 825 -7.90 39.29 39.93
CA THR A 825 -7.45 40.25 40.96
C THR A 825 -6.26 39.69 41.76
N PRO A 826 -5.42 40.54 42.40
CA PRO A 826 -4.32 40.07 43.24
C PRO A 826 -4.78 39.19 44.42
N ASP A 827 -5.97 39.44 44.97
CA ASP A 827 -6.52 38.63 46.06
C ASP A 827 -7.02 37.26 45.58
N GLU A 828 -7.57 37.17 44.36
CA GLU A 828 -7.89 35.90 43.71
C GLU A 828 -6.63 35.14 43.31
N ALA A 829 -5.55 35.82 42.89
CA ALA A 829 -4.24 35.19 42.66
C ALA A 829 -3.72 34.53 43.94
N VAL A 830 -3.82 35.22 45.09
CA VAL A 830 -3.45 34.67 46.40
C VAL A 830 -4.38 33.53 46.83
N ALA A 831 -5.69 33.65 46.62
CA ALA A 831 -6.64 32.58 46.92
C ALA A 831 -6.38 31.32 46.06
N ALA A 832 -6.03 31.50 44.78
CA ALA A 832 -5.61 30.43 43.89
C ALA A 832 -4.29 29.79 44.36
N ALA A 833 -3.28 30.58 44.71
CA ALA A 833 -2.00 30.08 45.19
C ALA A 833 -2.13 29.31 46.53
N ARG A 834 -2.96 29.80 47.46
CA ARG A 834 -3.29 29.09 48.71
C ARG A 834 -4.03 27.77 48.47
N ARG A 835 -4.77 27.61 47.37
CA ARG A 835 -5.41 26.35 46.96
C ARG A 835 -4.47 25.38 46.23
N LEU A 836 -3.49 25.90 45.49
CA LEU A 836 -2.55 25.12 44.69
C LEU A 836 -1.31 24.68 45.47
N GLY A 837 -0.95 25.42 46.52
CA GLY A 837 0.32 25.27 47.23
C GLY A 837 1.44 26.10 46.61
N TYR A 838 2.34 26.61 47.45
CA TYR A 838 3.54 27.34 47.02
C TYR A 838 4.73 26.37 46.84
N PRO A 839 5.68 26.64 45.91
CA PRO A 839 5.74 27.81 45.03
C PRO A 839 4.81 27.70 43.80
N VAL A 840 4.41 28.85 43.27
CA VAL A 840 3.50 29.00 42.11
C VAL A 840 4.13 29.78 40.97
N ALA A 841 3.54 29.65 39.79
CA ALA A 841 3.72 30.52 38.65
C ALA A 841 2.50 31.42 38.43
N LEU A 842 2.73 32.69 38.09
CA LEU A 842 1.73 33.61 37.56
C LEU A 842 1.98 33.77 36.06
N LYS A 843 0.94 33.59 35.23
CA LYS A 843 1.05 33.69 33.76
C LYS A 843 -0.15 34.39 33.14
N THR A 844 0.05 35.08 32.01
CA THR A 844 -1.03 35.57 31.14
C THR A 844 -1.64 34.44 30.31
N THR A 845 -2.94 34.53 30.02
CA THR A 845 -3.61 33.69 29.00
C THR A 845 -4.15 34.49 27.82
N ALA A 846 -3.81 35.78 27.72
CA ALA A 846 -4.22 36.67 26.63
C ALA A 846 -3.76 36.13 25.26
N PRO A 847 -4.64 35.96 24.26
CA PRO A 847 -4.30 35.34 22.97
C PRO A 847 -3.11 35.97 22.23
N HIS A 848 -2.85 37.26 22.43
CA HIS A 848 -1.74 38.00 21.79
C HIS A 848 -0.39 37.88 22.53
N LEU A 849 -0.36 37.31 23.74
CA LEU A 849 0.85 37.02 24.53
C LEU A 849 1.14 35.52 24.66
N ARG A 850 0.23 34.65 24.21
CA ARG A 850 0.47 33.19 24.15
C ARG A 850 1.69 32.90 23.26
N HIS A 851 2.50 31.92 23.68
CA HIS A 851 3.75 31.53 23.03
C HIS A 851 4.81 32.66 22.93
N ARG A 852 4.67 33.75 23.71
CA ARG A 852 5.64 34.86 23.81
C ARG A 852 6.18 35.08 25.23
N PRO A 853 6.85 34.07 25.85
CA PRO A 853 7.43 34.20 27.19
C PRO A 853 8.55 35.25 27.25
N ASP A 854 9.16 35.58 26.10
CA ASP A 854 10.16 36.64 25.94
C ASP A 854 9.62 38.05 26.28
N LEU A 855 8.30 38.24 26.20
CA LEU A 855 7.64 39.49 26.61
C LEU A 855 7.39 39.57 28.12
N GLY A 856 7.88 38.62 28.93
CA GLY A 856 7.78 38.69 30.38
C GLY A 856 6.38 38.46 30.94
N GLY A 857 5.45 37.88 30.17
CA GLY A 857 4.09 37.53 30.60
C GLY A 857 3.99 36.35 31.58
N VAL A 858 5.13 35.88 32.11
CA VAL A 858 5.25 34.77 33.06
C VAL A 858 6.17 35.20 34.21
N ARG A 859 5.83 34.81 35.43
CA ARG A 859 6.65 34.90 36.64
C ARG A 859 6.64 33.52 37.32
N LEU A 860 7.82 32.97 37.59
CA LEU A 860 8.02 31.61 38.11
C LEU A 860 8.61 31.66 39.53
N ASP A 861 8.58 30.52 40.22
CA ASP A 861 9.23 30.31 41.52
C ASP A 861 8.77 31.29 42.63
N LEU A 862 7.50 31.74 42.53
CA LEU A 862 6.88 32.63 43.50
C LEU A 862 6.54 31.81 44.75
N ALA A 863 7.35 31.91 45.80
CA ALA A 863 7.27 31.10 47.00
C ALA A 863 6.42 31.71 48.12
N THR A 864 6.07 33.00 48.04
CA THR A 864 5.27 33.70 49.04
C THR A 864 4.15 34.56 48.42
N GLU A 865 3.16 34.90 49.25
CA GLU A 865 2.09 35.84 48.89
C GLU A 865 2.62 37.23 48.53
N GLU A 866 3.66 37.71 49.23
CA GLU A 866 4.29 39.01 48.95
C GLU A 866 4.96 39.03 47.57
N GLN A 867 5.72 37.97 47.24
CA GLN A 867 6.32 37.80 45.91
C GLN A 867 5.25 37.73 44.82
N LEU A 868 4.15 37.01 45.05
CA LEU A 868 3.04 36.90 44.11
C LEU A 868 2.32 38.24 43.87
N ARG A 869 2.07 39.03 44.93
CA ARG A 869 1.45 40.36 44.81
C ARG A 869 2.34 41.35 44.05
N THR A 870 3.65 41.37 44.32
CA THR A 870 4.61 42.20 43.58
C THR A 870 4.70 41.78 42.12
N ALA A 871 4.85 40.48 41.85
CA ALA A 871 4.88 39.91 40.50
C ALA A 871 3.60 40.22 39.70
N TYR A 872 2.44 40.25 40.37
CA TYR A 872 1.17 40.64 39.75
C TYR A 872 1.15 42.11 39.35
N ALA A 873 1.56 43.00 40.27
CA ALA A 873 1.65 44.43 40.00
C ALA A 873 2.57 44.73 38.80
N GLU A 874 3.79 44.20 38.81
CA GLU A 874 4.76 44.30 37.70
C GLU A 874 4.15 43.87 36.35
N VAL A 875 3.51 42.71 36.31
CA VAL A 875 2.93 42.16 35.07
C VAL A 875 1.81 43.07 34.55
N THR A 876 0.96 43.62 35.43
CA THR A 876 -0.08 44.56 35.01
C THR A 876 0.43 45.96 34.64
N GLU A 877 1.52 46.43 35.26
CA GLU A 877 2.14 47.71 34.94
C GLU A 877 2.85 47.67 33.56
N VAL A 878 3.53 46.55 33.27
CA VAL A 878 4.34 46.41 32.04
C VAL A 878 3.52 45.95 30.83
N LEU A 879 2.48 45.13 31.01
CA LEU A 879 1.82 44.45 29.88
C LEU A 879 0.33 44.81 29.65
N GLY A 880 -0.31 45.53 30.57
CA GLY A 880 -1.70 45.99 30.40
C GLY A 880 -2.66 45.50 31.48
N LYS A 881 -3.96 45.70 31.28
CA LYS A 881 -4.94 45.52 32.36
C LYS A 881 -5.28 44.04 32.60
N PRO A 882 -5.71 43.64 33.82
CA PRO A 882 -6.14 42.27 34.10
C PRO A 882 -7.21 41.71 33.14
N GLU A 883 -8.16 42.52 32.67
CA GLU A 883 -9.19 42.07 31.73
C GLU A 883 -8.62 41.71 30.34
N GLU A 884 -7.55 42.40 29.93
CA GLU A 884 -6.83 42.20 28.68
C GLU A 884 -5.82 41.04 28.81
N LEU A 885 -5.13 40.95 29.96
CA LEU A 885 -4.08 39.98 30.25
C LEU A 885 -4.60 38.59 30.63
N GLN A 886 -5.83 38.47 31.13
CA GLN A 886 -6.41 37.21 31.62
C GLN A 886 -5.43 36.41 32.52
N PRO A 887 -4.96 37.00 33.64
CA PRO A 887 -3.97 36.38 34.52
C PRO A 887 -4.52 35.13 35.22
N VAL A 888 -3.63 34.14 35.36
CA VAL A 888 -3.93 32.84 35.98
C VAL A 888 -2.75 32.35 36.82
N VAL A 889 -3.02 31.54 37.85
CA VAL A 889 -2.01 30.92 38.72
C VAL A 889 -1.99 29.40 38.52
N GLN A 890 -0.80 28.80 38.55
CA GLN A 890 -0.58 27.35 38.48
C GLN A 890 0.55 26.95 39.45
N ALA A 891 0.51 25.72 39.98
CA ALA A 891 1.59 25.21 40.83
C ALA A 891 2.89 25.03 40.03
N MET A 892 4.05 25.21 40.68
CA MET A 892 5.35 24.84 40.10
C MET A 892 5.52 23.31 40.08
N VAL A 893 6.33 22.81 39.14
CA VAL A 893 6.65 21.39 38.98
C VAL A 893 8.16 21.14 39.06
N PRO A 894 8.61 19.89 39.28
CA PRO A 894 10.04 19.55 39.23
C PRO A 894 10.69 20.00 37.92
N ARG A 895 11.91 20.53 38.00
CA ARG A 895 12.64 21.02 36.83
C ARG A 895 12.98 19.85 35.89
N GLY A 896 12.67 20.00 34.61
CA GLY A 896 12.83 18.99 33.58
C GLY A 896 13.11 19.61 32.20
N VAL A 897 12.88 18.85 31.14
CA VAL A 897 12.90 19.34 29.76
C VAL A 897 11.48 19.64 29.30
N ASP A 898 11.25 20.83 28.75
CA ASP A 898 9.96 21.22 28.19
C ASP A 898 9.75 20.56 26.82
N THR A 899 8.66 19.80 26.69
CA THR A 899 8.30 19.07 25.47
C THR A 899 6.91 19.46 24.97
N LEU A 900 6.61 19.10 23.71
CA LEU A 900 5.28 19.19 23.11
C LEU A 900 4.84 17.81 22.60
N VAL A 901 3.59 17.45 22.88
CA VAL A 901 2.93 16.26 22.32
C VAL A 901 1.68 16.72 21.60
N ARG A 902 1.64 16.55 20.27
CA ARG A 902 0.51 16.98 19.43
C ARG A 902 0.02 15.81 18.58
N SER A 903 -1.30 15.62 18.48
CA SER A 903 -1.93 14.67 17.54
C SER A 903 -2.94 15.42 16.70
N ALA A 904 -3.01 15.15 15.40
CA ALA A 904 -3.97 15.81 14.50
C ALA A 904 -4.34 14.92 13.31
N ILE A 905 -5.59 15.04 12.85
CA ILE A 905 -6.08 14.34 11.67
C ILE A 905 -5.85 15.19 10.42
N ASP A 906 -4.92 14.77 9.56
CA ASP A 906 -4.75 15.32 8.21
C ASP A 906 -5.60 14.53 7.19
N PRO A 907 -6.37 15.20 6.31
CA PRO A 907 -7.24 14.52 5.34
C PRO A 907 -6.54 13.61 4.33
N ALA A 908 -5.22 13.71 4.17
CA ALA A 908 -4.46 12.83 3.30
C ALA A 908 -3.90 11.63 4.08
N VAL A 909 -3.07 11.84 5.12
CA VAL A 909 -2.37 10.73 5.80
C VAL A 909 -3.11 10.12 6.99
N GLY A 910 -4.12 10.79 7.53
CA GLY A 910 -4.87 10.35 8.72
C GLY A 910 -4.39 11.00 10.02
N ALA A 911 -4.61 10.31 11.14
CA ALA A 911 -4.17 10.77 12.46
C ALA A 911 -2.65 10.62 12.60
N VAL A 912 -1.97 11.72 12.93
CA VAL A 912 -0.51 11.81 13.05
C VAL A 912 -0.12 12.30 14.44
N LEU A 913 0.47 11.40 15.23
CA LEU A 913 1.12 11.73 16.49
C LEU A 913 2.46 12.43 16.21
N SER A 914 2.77 13.46 16.99
CA SER A 914 3.90 14.36 16.80
C SER A 914 4.56 14.72 18.13
N PHE A 915 5.88 14.70 18.16
CA PHE A 915 6.69 14.95 19.36
C PHE A 915 7.86 15.89 19.05
N GLY A 916 8.18 16.79 19.97
CA GLY A 916 9.36 17.64 19.92
C GLY A 916 9.64 18.29 21.27
N LEU A 917 10.74 19.04 21.37
CA LEU A 917 10.96 19.94 22.50
C LEU A 917 10.18 21.24 22.29
N SER A 918 9.63 21.83 23.34
CA SER A 918 8.97 23.14 23.24
C SER A 918 9.98 24.28 23.07
N GLY A 919 9.50 25.47 22.72
CA GLY A 919 10.29 26.69 22.58
C GLY A 919 10.71 27.02 21.14
N ALA A 920 10.85 28.33 20.88
CA ALA A 920 10.96 28.89 19.54
C ALA A 920 12.16 28.39 18.71
N ALA A 921 13.25 27.95 19.34
CA ALA A 921 14.40 27.38 18.62
C ALA A 921 14.07 26.01 18.00
N SER A 922 13.35 25.16 18.73
CA SER A 922 12.88 23.85 18.28
C SER A 922 11.87 23.99 17.14
N GLU A 923 10.92 24.93 17.28
CA GLU A 923 9.93 25.23 16.24
C GLU A 923 10.57 25.84 14.98
N LEU A 924 11.50 26.80 15.11
CA LEU A 924 12.19 27.43 13.99
C LEU A 924 13.07 26.45 13.20
N LEU A 925 13.73 25.50 13.90
CA LEU A 925 14.52 24.45 13.28
C LEU A 925 13.67 23.27 12.76
N GLY A 926 12.37 23.24 13.08
CA GLY A 926 11.46 22.15 12.76
C GLY A 926 11.89 20.82 13.41
N ASP A 927 12.36 20.83 14.65
CA ASP A 927 12.84 19.62 15.35
C ASP A 927 11.72 18.78 15.97
N THR A 928 10.78 18.39 15.11
CA THR A 928 9.60 17.60 15.45
C THR A 928 9.62 16.30 14.67
N ALA A 929 9.45 15.18 15.38
CA ALA A 929 9.28 13.85 14.81
C ALA A 929 7.79 13.45 14.81
N HIS A 930 7.43 12.46 14.00
CA HIS A 930 6.04 12.07 13.77
C HIS A 930 5.86 10.54 13.64
N ARG A 931 4.66 10.05 13.92
CA ARG A 931 4.19 8.67 13.70
C ARG A 931 2.72 8.67 13.28
N LEU A 932 2.26 7.59 12.63
CA LEU A 932 0.83 7.35 12.45
C LEU A 932 0.21 6.83 13.75
N VAL A 933 -1.09 7.07 13.88
CA VAL A 933 -1.96 6.47 14.91
C VAL A 933 -2.67 5.23 14.29
N PRO A 934 -2.82 4.11 15.02
CA PRO A 934 -2.27 3.85 16.35
C PRO A 934 -0.75 3.61 16.32
N ALA A 935 -0.04 4.18 17.29
CA ALA A 935 1.39 4.01 17.49
C ALA A 935 1.67 2.77 18.38
N THR A 936 2.72 2.03 18.05
CA THR A 936 3.23 0.93 18.90
C THR A 936 4.21 1.43 19.97
N ASP A 937 4.49 0.60 20.96
CA ASP A 937 5.60 0.72 21.91
C ASP A 937 6.93 1.15 21.24
N ARG A 938 7.29 0.46 20.14
CA ARG A 938 8.47 0.76 19.32
C ARG A 938 8.34 2.10 18.59
N ASP A 939 7.16 2.44 18.08
CA ASP A 939 6.93 3.75 17.44
C ASP A 939 7.12 4.91 18.43
N ALA A 940 6.64 4.79 19.67
CA ALA A 940 6.83 5.80 20.73
C ALA A 940 8.31 5.93 21.12
N ALA A 941 9.00 4.80 21.36
CA ALA A 941 10.42 4.78 21.69
C ALA A 941 11.29 5.39 20.58
N GLU A 942 11.02 5.08 19.31
CA GLU A 942 11.72 5.71 18.19
C GLU A 942 11.32 7.19 18.00
N LEU A 943 10.06 7.56 18.26
CA LEU A 943 9.57 8.93 18.16
C LEU A 943 10.34 9.86 19.11
N VAL A 944 10.53 9.45 20.37
CA VAL A 944 11.35 10.18 21.36
C VAL A 944 12.82 10.29 20.93
N ARG A 945 13.37 9.24 20.31
CA ARG A 945 14.79 9.16 19.91
C ARG A 945 15.12 9.81 18.55
N SER A 946 14.13 10.22 17.76
CA SER A 946 14.31 10.67 16.36
C SER A 946 14.36 12.18 16.14
N ILE A 947 14.14 13.00 17.17
CA ILE A 947 14.42 14.45 17.14
C ILE A 947 15.94 14.71 17.33
N ARG A 948 16.51 15.72 16.67
CA ARG A 948 17.97 16.01 16.75
C ARG A 948 18.39 16.44 18.16
N THR A 949 17.47 17.03 18.91
CA THR A 949 17.66 17.47 20.30
C THR A 949 17.45 16.36 21.35
N ALA A 950 17.15 15.13 20.93
CA ALA A 950 16.97 13.96 21.82
C ALA A 950 18.08 13.76 22.88
N PRO A 951 19.38 14.06 22.64
CA PRO A 951 20.41 13.97 23.68
C PRO A 951 20.12 14.77 24.95
N LEU A 952 19.31 15.84 24.90
CA LEU A 952 18.87 16.58 26.09
C LEU A 952 18.02 15.72 27.04
N LEU A 953 17.27 14.75 26.51
CA LEU A 953 16.44 13.81 27.27
C LEU A 953 17.28 12.69 27.92
N PHE A 954 18.40 12.31 27.30
CA PHE A 954 19.25 11.21 27.74
C PHE A 954 20.49 11.65 28.55
N GLY A 955 20.58 12.93 28.91
CA GLY A 955 21.68 13.52 29.68
C GLY A 955 22.74 14.17 28.80
N TRP A 956 22.76 15.50 28.75
CA TRP A 956 23.67 16.29 27.93
C TRP A 956 24.42 17.32 28.77
N ARG A 957 25.75 17.44 28.55
CA ARG A 957 26.63 18.34 29.32
C ARG A 957 26.50 18.23 30.85
N GLY A 958 26.15 17.05 31.35
CA GLY A 958 25.98 16.78 32.78
C GLY A 958 24.57 17.00 33.33
N SER A 959 23.55 17.24 32.50
CA SER A 959 22.16 17.10 32.94
C SER A 959 21.86 15.65 33.29
N ALA A 960 20.97 15.42 34.26
CA ALA A 960 20.40 14.10 34.47
C ALA A 960 19.52 13.70 33.26
N PRO A 961 19.44 12.41 32.91
CA PRO A 961 18.39 11.91 32.01
C PRO A 961 17.00 12.17 32.57
N VAL A 962 16.01 12.33 31.70
CA VAL A 962 14.60 12.46 32.07
C VAL A 962 13.89 11.11 32.01
N ASP A 963 12.71 11.03 32.60
CA ASP A 963 11.82 9.86 32.55
C ASP A 963 11.22 9.69 31.15
N THR A 964 12.00 9.09 30.28
CA THR A 964 11.59 8.74 28.91
C THR A 964 10.53 7.64 28.86
N PRO A 965 10.48 6.62 29.76
CA PRO A 965 9.34 5.71 29.85
C PRO A 965 7.99 6.40 30.10
N ALA A 966 7.90 7.34 31.05
CA ALA A 966 6.67 8.09 31.30
C ALA A 966 6.22 8.93 30.09
N LEU A 967 7.19 9.48 29.35
CA LEU A 967 6.94 10.20 28.10
C LEU A 967 6.47 9.28 26.96
N GLU A 968 7.07 8.10 26.83
CA GLU A 968 6.64 7.06 25.89
C GLU A 968 5.21 6.60 26.21
N GLU A 969 4.85 6.41 27.48
CA GLU A 969 3.47 6.09 27.90
C GLU A 969 2.48 7.21 27.57
N LEU A 970 2.82 8.48 27.82
CA LEU A 970 1.97 9.63 27.47
C LEU A 970 1.70 9.69 25.95
N LEU A 971 2.72 9.43 25.14
CA LEU A 971 2.59 9.37 23.67
C LEU A 971 1.62 8.26 23.24
N LEU A 972 1.65 7.11 23.91
CA LEU A 972 0.79 5.95 23.64
C LEU A 972 -0.66 6.20 24.10
N ARG A 973 -0.87 6.83 25.26
CA ARG A 973 -2.21 7.26 25.74
C ARG A 973 -2.85 8.31 24.83
N VAL A 974 -2.08 9.29 24.35
CA VAL A 974 -2.55 10.26 23.33
C VAL A 974 -2.83 9.57 21.98
N SER A 975 -2.08 8.52 21.63
CA SER A 975 -2.38 7.73 20.44
C SER A 975 -3.70 6.97 20.57
N ARG A 976 -3.98 6.36 21.73
CA ARG A 976 -5.24 5.64 21.99
C ARG A 976 -6.46 6.54 21.83
N LEU A 977 -6.49 7.65 22.58
CA LEU A 977 -7.55 8.67 22.53
C LEU A 977 -7.98 9.13 21.13
N VAL A 978 -7.06 9.10 20.14
CA VAL A 978 -7.32 9.57 18.76
C VAL A 978 -7.60 8.43 17.77
N ASP A 979 -7.29 7.18 18.11
CA ASP A 979 -7.70 6.00 17.30
C ASP A 979 -9.11 5.52 17.71
N ASP A 980 -9.32 5.43 19.02
CA ASP A 980 -10.57 5.02 19.65
C ASP A 980 -11.69 6.05 19.35
N HIS A 981 -11.38 7.36 19.35
CA HIS A 981 -12.33 8.46 19.05
C HIS A 981 -11.89 9.35 17.86
N PRO A 982 -12.27 9.02 16.60
CA PRO A 982 -11.95 9.82 15.40
C PRO A 982 -12.51 11.25 15.40
N GLU A 983 -13.48 11.53 16.28
CA GLU A 983 -14.05 12.85 16.54
C GLU A 983 -12.97 13.82 17.07
N VAL A 984 -11.94 13.29 17.74
CA VAL A 984 -10.82 14.03 18.31
C VAL A 984 -9.83 14.46 17.22
N VAL A 985 -10.28 15.38 16.36
CA VAL A 985 -9.53 15.85 15.18
C VAL A 985 -8.23 16.59 15.50
N ALA A 986 -8.04 17.06 16.75
CA ALA A 986 -6.75 17.54 17.24
C ALA A 986 -6.61 17.49 18.77
N VAL A 987 -5.41 17.14 19.25
CA VAL A 987 -4.93 17.24 20.63
C VAL A 987 -3.58 17.97 20.63
N SER A 988 -3.36 18.91 21.55
CA SER A 988 -2.05 19.52 21.78
C SER A 988 -1.80 19.69 23.27
N LEU A 989 -0.86 18.91 23.81
CA LEU A 989 -0.35 19.01 25.16
C LEU A 989 0.95 19.83 25.13
N GLU A 990 0.92 21.03 25.72
CA GLU A 990 2.04 21.95 25.69
C GLU A 990 1.98 23.00 26.82
N PRO A 991 3.09 23.26 27.54
CA PRO A 991 4.28 22.41 27.62
C PRO A 991 4.02 21.17 28.47
N VAL A 992 4.70 20.08 28.14
CA VAL A 992 4.82 18.88 28.99
C VAL A 992 6.24 18.84 29.55
N VAL A 993 6.40 19.11 30.84
CA VAL A 993 7.70 19.09 31.51
C VAL A 993 8.04 17.66 31.87
N VAL A 994 9.15 17.12 31.36
CA VAL A 994 9.62 15.76 31.65
C VAL A 994 10.84 15.83 32.57
N ALA A 995 10.70 15.34 33.80
CA ALA A 995 11.73 15.36 34.84
C ALA A 995 12.35 13.96 35.04
N PRO A 996 13.42 13.78 35.84
CA PRO A 996 14.07 12.47 36.07
C PRO A 996 13.25 11.41 36.84
N GLY A 997 11.94 11.61 37.04
CA GLY A 997 11.07 10.72 37.81
C GLY A 997 9.61 11.12 37.65
N GLY A 998 9.11 11.04 36.42
CA GLY A 998 7.77 11.47 35.99
C GLY A 998 7.75 12.75 35.15
N LEU A 999 6.55 13.06 34.64
CA LEU A 999 6.26 14.24 33.82
C LEU A 999 5.09 15.06 34.35
N SER A 1000 4.82 16.21 33.74
CA SER A 1000 3.75 17.13 34.13
C SER A 1000 3.21 17.91 32.93
N VAL A 1001 1.94 17.72 32.62
CA VAL A 1001 1.24 18.42 31.53
C VAL A 1001 0.71 19.77 32.06
N LEU A 1002 1.35 20.88 31.68
CA LEU A 1002 1.02 22.22 32.19
C LEU A 1002 -0.08 22.93 31.38
N GLY A 1003 -0.35 22.46 30.17
CA GLY A 1003 -1.37 22.98 29.29
C GLY A 1003 -1.83 21.94 28.27
N ALA A 1004 -3.11 21.99 27.93
CA ALA A 1004 -3.71 21.10 26.95
C ALA A 1004 -4.81 21.84 26.18
N THR A 1005 -5.00 21.45 24.91
CA THR A 1005 -6.12 21.87 24.06
C THR A 1005 -6.59 20.69 23.24
N VAL A 1006 -7.91 20.56 23.08
CA VAL A 1006 -8.54 19.51 22.28
C VAL A 1006 -9.60 20.15 21.40
N ARG A 1007 -9.68 19.70 20.14
CA ARG A 1007 -10.74 20.07 19.20
C ARG A 1007 -11.45 18.82 18.71
N LEU A 1008 -12.77 18.81 18.87
CA LEU A 1008 -13.68 17.81 18.33
C LEU A 1008 -14.27 18.26 17.00
N ALA A 1009 -14.69 17.33 16.17
CA ALA A 1009 -15.58 17.56 15.02
C ALA A 1009 -16.35 16.26 14.72
N PRO A 1010 -17.42 16.29 13.90
CA PRO A 1010 -17.99 15.07 13.35
C PRO A 1010 -16.91 14.21 12.67
N PRO A 1011 -16.93 12.88 12.81
CA PRO A 1011 -15.84 12.03 12.36
C PRO A 1011 -15.71 12.11 10.83
N PRO A 1012 -14.49 12.27 10.28
CA PRO A 1012 -14.30 12.18 8.84
C PRO A 1012 -14.68 10.76 8.39
N PRO A 1013 -15.42 10.58 7.28
CA PRO A 1013 -15.92 9.28 6.86
C PRO A 1013 -14.76 8.27 6.75
N ARG A 1014 -14.78 7.23 7.60
CA ARG A 1014 -13.69 6.24 7.82
C ARG A 1014 -13.41 5.43 6.54
N THR A 1015 -12.65 6.01 5.59
CA THR A 1015 -12.41 5.46 4.23
C THR A 1015 -11.79 4.07 4.19
N ASP A 1016 -11.04 3.69 5.21
CA ASP A 1016 -10.23 2.46 5.27
C ASP A 1016 -10.82 1.38 6.21
N LEU A 1017 -11.94 1.68 6.90
CA LEU A 1017 -12.75 0.75 7.69
C LEU A 1017 -14.19 0.62 7.16
N GLY A 1018 -14.52 1.37 6.10
CA GLY A 1018 -15.76 1.20 5.33
C GLY A 1018 -15.71 0.00 4.39
N PRO A 1019 -16.81 -0.27 3.67
CA PRO A 1019 -16.84 -1.35 2.69
C PRO A 1019 -15.97 -1.02 1.47
N ARG A 1020 -15.43 -2.05 0.79
CA ARG A 1020 -14.47 -1.84 -0.30
C ARG A 1020 -15.08 -1.08 -1.49
N ARG A 1021 -14.69 0.19 -1.65
CA ARG A 1021 -15.11 1.06 -2.76
C ARG A 1021 -13.90 1.60 -3.53
N LEU A 1022 -14.02 1.68 -4.85
CA LEU A 1022 -13.12 2.49 -5.67
C LEU A 1022 -13.33 3.98 -5.36
N PRO A 1023 -12.30 4.84 -5.46
CA PRO A 1023 -12.46 6.26 -5.18
C PRO A 1023 -13.43 6.94 -6.17
N SER A 1024 -14.24 7.85 -5.63
CA SER A 1024 -15.12 8.77 -6.36
C SER A 1024 -14.33 10.03 -6.78
N TYR A 1025 -13.79 10.00 -8.00
CA TYR A 1025 -12.95 11.06 -8.57
C TYR A 1025 -13.76 12.22 -9.20
#